data_AF-A0A1Q7KRY4-F1
#
_entry.id   AF-A0A1Q7KRY4-F1
#
_cell.length_a   1.000
_cell.length_b   1.000
_cell.length_c   1.000
_cell.angle_alpha   90.00
_cell.angle_beta   90.00
_cell.angle_gamma   90.00
#
_symmetry.space_group_name_H-M   'P 1'
#
loop_
_entity.id
_entity.type
_entity.pdbx_description
1 polymer ?
#
loop_
_entity_poly.entity_id
_entity_poly.type
_entity_poly.pdbx_seq_one_letter_code
_entity_poly.pdbx_strand_id
1 'polypeptide(L)'
;MTTATTPPGMIDVTIDGRALRVPAGTSVFDAARMNGIAIPTLCHLQNQTPVGVCRLCVVDTGARVLSASCVRPVEPGMKVSTDSEKVLNARKTLLELLMSDHPSPCARQEQSGDCELETLAKAAGILESGFQKRTVARGHDDSSLAIAVDHDACILCDRCIRGCDEVKNNFVLGRMGKGYSAGIAFDLNSSMGDSTCISCGECMVSCPTGALTNKGVVGTAIAVGPGAEGFEAEDLLKIPVFKGVSGTFLELNRGAVVKRRFRQGEIVCREGEFGSTAFYILEGKAKVSISTPIAHVRTQGGAKGLFKRLTSTLVAREDDKREEETRDRTIPIDAPVDLAYGNPVAELGPGDLFGEMTCMNFYPRSATVIAESDVIAYEMLRNVLDIMLKNKTFRAQLDETYRRRALENHLRGVPMFADLSPEFIDYLKGSVELQRFAPGQVIVQQGEAADSFYLVRIGFVKVSENYPGGELVLAYLSRGDYFGEIGLLGGGVRTATCTALDHVELVRISGDDFREMVGRFPGVRTGLEAIAAERRAANQQRMQMVDSVPIGQFLSQGLMEAQSLLILDLQNCTRCDACVNACADAHDGITRLVRDGLRFDRYLVATSCRQCRDPLCMVGCPVGAIRRRNSLEVIIEDWCIGCGLCARNCPYGNINLHPFEVMAEDPEHAGRKKAVIQQKATSCDLCTHLKEPSCVYACPHDAAHRVDPKTFFAEMLGQGSVK
;
A
#
# COMPACT_ATOMS: atom_id res chain seq x y z
N MET A 1 -43.83 31.28 37.35
CA MET A 1 -43.50 30.45 36.17
C MET A 1 -42.30 31.09 35.48
N THR A 2 -41.10 30.60 35.79
CA THR A 2 -39.84 31.10 35.24
C THR A 2 -39.59 30.48 33.88
N THR A 3 -39.77 31.24 32.81
CA THR A 3 -39.37 30.88 31.45
C THR A 3 -37.84 30.83 31.38
N ALA A 4 -37.28 29.61 31.41
CA ALA A 4 -35.85 29.39 31.28
C ALA A 4 -35.39 29.83 29.88
N THR A 5 -34.64 30.95 29.83
CA THR A 5 -34.09 31.51 28.60
C THR A 5 -33.04 30.55 28.02
N THR A 6 -33.20 30.17 26.76
CA THR A 6 -32.31 29.23 26.05
C THR A 6 -30.91 29.85 25.88
N PRO A 7 -29.81 29.12 26.19
CA PRO A 7 -28.45 29.61 25.98
C PRO A 7 -28.18 29.97 24.51
N PRO A 8 -27.31 30.95 24.20
CA PRO A 8 -27.01 31.33 22.82
C PRO A 8 -26.47 30.12 22.03
N GLY A 9 -27.08 29.83 20.88
CA GLY A 9 -26.65 28.73 19.98
C GLY A 9 -27.29 27.36 20.25
N MET A 10 -28.23 27.25 21.20
CA MET A 10 -29.02 26.03 21.42
C MET A 10 -30.45 26.20 20.87
N ILE A 11 -31.02 25.12 20.35
CA ILE A 11 -32.38 25.05 19.80
C ILE A 11 -33.19 24.02 20.59
N ASP A 12 -34.41 24.39 20.97
CA ASP A 12 -35.37 23.51 21.62
C ASP A 12 -36.23 22.77 20.57
N VAL A 13 -36.33 21.45 20.71
CA VAL A 13 -37.09 20.55 19.81
C VAL A 13 -37.83 19.50 20.63
N THR A 14 -38.94 18.98 20.13
CA THR A 14 -39.64 17.85 20.75
C THR A 14 -39.60 16.65 19.82
N ILE A 15 -39.04 15.52 20.26
CA ILE A 15 -39.02 14.26 19.49
C ILE A 15 -39.73 13.19 20.31
N ASP A 16 -40.79 12.59 19.78
CA ASP A 16 -41.62 11.56 20.44
C ASP A 16 -42.09 11.97 21.84
N GLY A 17 -42.54 13.23 21.95
CA GLY A 17 -43.00 13.83 23.20
C GLY A 17 -41.89 14.24 24.17
N ARG A 18 -40.62 13.93 23.89
CA ARG A 18 -39.47 14.33 24.71
C ARG A 18 -38.97 15.72 24.29
N ALA A 19 -38.97 16.67 25.23
CA ALA A 19 -38.37 17.98 25.00
C ALA A 19 -36.84 17.88 25.09
N LEU A 20 -36.15 18.21 24.00
CA LEU A 20 -34.71 18.12 23.83
C LEU A 20 -34.11 19.50 23.51
N ARG A 21 -32.83 19.66 23.83
CA ARG A 21 -32.06 20.87 23.53
C ARG A 21 -30.77 20.48 22.82
N VAL A 22 -30.55 21.01 21.62
CA VAL A 22 -29.40 20.64 20.77
C VAL A 22 -28.73 21.87 20.17
N PRO A 23 -27.44 21.81 19.79
CA PRO A 23 -26.79 22.92 19.11
C PRO A 23 -27.49 23.30 17.79
N ALA A 24 -27.49 24.59 17.45
CA ALA A 24 -27.98 25.06 16.17
C ALA A 24 -27.23 24.39 15.00
N GLY A 25 -27.95 24.02 13.95
CA GLY A 25 -27.40 23.31 12.79
C GLY A 25 -27.37 21.77 12.93
N THR A 26 -27.69 21.22 14.11
CA THR A 26 -27.81 19.76 14.29
C THR A 26 -28.96 19.19 13.44
N SER A 27 -28.72 18.06 12.78
CA SER A 27 -29.77 17.34 12.03
C SER A 27 -30.78 16.69 12.99
N VAL A 28 -32.01 16.45 12.53
CA VAL A 28 -33.02 15.73 13.32
C VAL A 28 -32.52 14.33 13.70
N PHE A 29 -31.75 13.68 12.81
CA PHE A 29 -31.15 12.37 13.07
C PHE A 29 -30.13 12.42 14.21
N ASP A 30 -29.20 13.38 14.17
CA ASP A 30 -28.19 13.53 15.22
C ASP A 30 -28.83 13.94 16.55
N ALA A 31 -29.84 14.82 16.51
CA ALA A 31 -30.60 15.20 17.70
C ALA A 31 -31.29 13.99 18.35
N ALA A 32 -31.92 13.12 17.56
CA ALA A 32 -32.52 11.88 18.05
C ALA A 32 -31.45 10.93 18.63
N ARG A 33 -30.35 10.71 17.90
CA ARG A 33 -29.28 9.79 18.30
C ARG A 33 -28.60 10.23 19.60
N MET A 34 -28.27 11.52 19.74
CA MET A 34 -27.67 12.09 20.96
C MET A 34 -28.54 11.87 22.20
N ASN A 35 -29.83 11.65 22.02
CA ASN A 35 -30.82 11.47 23.08
C ASN A 35 -31.40 10.04 23.14
N GLY A 36 -30.70 9.07 22.52
CA GLY A 36 -31.06 7.65 22.60
C GLY A 36 -32.34 7.27 21.86
N ILE A 37 -32.78 8.07 20.88
CA ILE A 37 -33.94 7.77 20.02
C ILE A 37 -33.41 7.15 18.72
N ALA A 38 -33.79 5.90 18.46
CA ALA A 38 -33.33 5.15 17.31
C ALA A 38 -34.10 5.53 16.04
N ILE A 39 -33.38 5.95 15.01
CA ILE A 39 -33.92 6.17 13.67
C ILE A 39 -33.10 5.31 12.69
N PRO A 40 -33.72 4.46 11.86
CA PRO A 40 -32.98 3.59 10.95
C PRO A 40 -32.38 4.38 9.77
N THR A 41 -31.18 4.01 9.36
CA THR A 41 -30.47 4.57 8.20
C THR A 41 -29.66 3.49 7.51
N LEU A 42 -29.63 3.48 6.18
CA LEU A 42 -28.67 2.67 5.40
C LEU A 42 -27.62 3.51 4.67
N CYS A 43 -27.94 4.77 4.33
CA CYS A 43 -27.06 5.62 3.52
C CYS A 43 -26.25 6.64 4.32
N HIS A 44 -26.36 6.68 5.65
CA HIS A 44 -25.71 7.70 6.48
C HIS A 44 -24.82 7.02 7.54
N LEU A 45 -23.62 7.57 7.73
CA LEU A 45 -22.62 7.22 8.74
C LEU A 45 -22.09 8.53 9.36
N GLN A 46 -21.65 8.49 10.63
CA GLN A 46 -21.22 9.68 11.37
C GLN A 46 -20.03 10.42 10.74
N ASN A 47 -19.13 9.67 10.10
CA ASN A 47 -17.91 10.18 9.48
C ASN A 47 -18.09 10.47 7.98
N GLN A 48 -19.33 10.62 7.52
CA GLN A 48 -19.64 10.90 6.12
C GLN A 48 -20.70 11.99 5.99
N THR A 49 -20.59 12.78 4.94
CA THR A 49 -21.56 13.81 4.57
C THR A 49 -22.95 13.19 4.35
N PRO A 50 -24.01 13.68 5.02
CA PRO A 50 -25.35 13.12 4.85
C PRO A 50 -25.93 13.44 3.46
N VAL A 51 -26.43 12.41 2.77
CA VAL A 51 -27.02 12.54 1.42
C VAL A 51 -28.53 12.26 1.35
N GLY A 52 -29.09 11.60 2.36
CA GLY A 52 -30.53 11.32 2.43
C GLY A 52 -31.11 10.42 1.33
N VAL A 53 -30.30 9.64 0.61
CA VAL A 53 -30.74 8.87 -0.57
C VAL A 53 -31.62 7.66 -0.26
N CYS A 54 -31.36 6.91 0.83
CA CYS A 54 -32.16 5.70 1.14
C CYS A 54 -33.56 5.99 1.71
N ARG A 55 -33.79 7.22 2.19
CA ARG A 55 -35.05 7.68 2.82
C ARG A 55 -35.56 6.88 4.02
N LEU A 56 -34.89 5.84 4.51
CA LEU A 56 -35.37 5.08 5.69
C LEU A 56 -35.45 5.92 6.98
N CYS A 57 -34.64 6.96 7.07
CA CYS A 57 -34.62 7.88 8.20
C CYS A 57 -35.79 8.89 8.21
N VAL A 58 -36.83 8.67 7.41
CA VAL A 58 -38.00 9.54 7.37
C VAL A 58 -38.65 9.69 8.73
N VAL A 59 -39.09 10.91 9.03
CA VAL A 59 -39.82 11.29 10.26
C VAL A 59 -40.97 12.24 9.90
N ASP A 60 -42.00 12.28 10.75
CA ASP A 60 -43.07 13.25 10.63
C ASP A 60 -42.71 14.52 11.40
N THR A 61 -42.82 15.67 10.73
CA THR A 61 -42.55 17.00 11.30
C THR A 61 -43.79 17.89 11.31
N GLY A 62 -44.96 17.34 10.97
CA GLY A 62 -46.19 18.08 10.70
C GLY A 62 -46.29 18.63 9.27
N ALA A 63 -45.25 18.45 8.45
CA ALA A 63 -45.25 18.84 7.04
C ALA A 63 -46.08 17.89 6.17
N ARG A 64 -46.46 18.35 4.97
CA ARG A 64 -47.21 17.54 3.98
C ARG A 64 -46.49 16.23 3.64
N VAL A 65 -45.17 16.27 3.51
CA VAL A 65 -44.31 15.13 3.17
C VAL A 65 -43.39 14.77 4.34
N LEU A 66 -43.07 13.48 4.48
CA LEU A 66 -42.13 13.02 5.50
C LEU A 66 -40.71 13.54 5.19
N SER A 67 -40.03 14.03 6.21
CA SER A 67 -38.71 14.64 6.10
C SER A 67 -37.63 13.59 6.35
N ALA A 68 -36.55 13.58 5.56
CA ALA A 68 -35.38 12.75 5.87
C ALA A 68 -34.60 13.39 7.03
N SER A 69 -34.58 12.72 8.19
CA SER A 69 -33.99 13.28 9.41
C SER A 69 -32.48 13.53 9.31
N CYS A 70 -31.74 12.76 8.49
CA CYS A 70 -30.28 12.89 8.36
C CYS A 70 -29.81 14.18 7.67
N VAL A 71 -30.68 14.83 6.88
CA VAL A 71 -30.37 16.09 6.17
C VAL A 71 -31.25 17.25 6.63
N ARG A 72 -32.26 16.99 7.45
CA ARG A 72 -33.19 18.02 7.96
C ARG A 72 -32.59 18.65 9.22
N PRO A 73 -32.18 19.93 9.21
CA PRO A 73 -31.78 20.61 10.43
C PRO A 73 -32.96 20.79 11.39
N VAL A 74 -32.67 20.79 12.69
CA VAL A 74 -33.64 21.10 13.74
C VAL A 74 -33.96 22.59 13.73
N GLU A 75 -35.25 22.93 13.82
CA GLU A 75 -35.75 24.30 13.94
C GLU A 75 -36.37 24.54 15.32
N PRO A 76 -36.34 25.79 15.84
CA PRO A 76 -36.93 26.12 17.14
C PRO A 76 -38.41 25.73 17.22
N GLY A 77 -38.77 24.96 18.24
CA GLY A 77 -40.15 24.51 18.46
C GLY A 77 -40.62 23.40 17.52
N MET A 78 -39.72 22.82 16.72
CA MET A 78 -40.03 21.69 15.86
C MET A 78 -40.54 20.49 16.69
N LYS A 79 -41.63 19.88 16.22
CA LYS A 79 -42.18 18.64 16.79
C LYS A 79 -41.99 17.51 15.79
N VAL A 80 -41.33 16.45 16.23
CA VAL A 80 -40.97 15.30 15.40
C VAL A 80 -41.61 14.05 16.01
N SER A 81 -42.24 13.23 15.16
CA SER A 81 -42.65 11.87 15.49
C SER A 81 -41.86 10.89 14.63
N THR A 82 -41.25 9.89 15.26
CA THR A 82 -40.39 8.89 14.61
C THR A 82 -41.07 7.53 14.43
N ASP A 83 -42.22 7.32 15.07
CA ASP A 83 -42.92 6.05 15.22
C ASP A 83 -44.41 6.11 14.84
N SER A 84 -44.89 7.22 14.26
CA SER A 84 -46.28 7.31 13.78
C SER A 84 -46.59 6.25 12.73
N GLU A 85 -47.85 5.83 12.64
CA GLU A 85 -48.31 4.84 11.65
C GLU A 85 -47.89 5.22 10.21
N LYS A 86 -47.98 6.51 9.88
CA LYS A 86 -47.54 7.07 8.59
C LYS A 86 -46.04 6.85 8.35
N VAL A 87 -45.20 7.05 9.37
CA VAL A 87 -43.75 6.85 9.28
C VAL A 87 -43.40 5.36 9.17
N LEU A 88 -44.03 4.51 9.98
CA LEU A 88 -43.81 3.07 9.97
C LEU A 88 -44.22 2.45 8.61
N ASN A 89 -45.39 2.83 8.09
CA ASN A 89 -45.84 2.37 6.76
C ASN A 89 -44.89 2.82 5.65
N ALA A 90 -44.43 4.09 5.68
CA ALA A 90 -43.48 4.59 4.70
C ALA A 90 -42.13 3.83 4.76
N ARG A 91 -41.61 3.56 5.96
CA ARG A 91 -40.38 2.76 6.14
C ARG A 91 -40.56 1.33 5.63
N LYS A 92 -41.69 0.70 5.92
CA LYS A 92 -42.02 -0.65 5.44
C LYS A 92 -42.03 -0.69 3.91
N THR A 93 -42.73 0.23 3.25
CA THR A 93 -42.74 0.31 1.77
C THR A 93 -41.34 0.56 1.20
N LEU A 94 -40.54 1.43 1.82
CA LEU A 94 -39.16 1.66 1.39
C LEU A 94 -38.30 0.40 1.52
N LEU A 95 -38.42 -0.35 2.61
CA LEU A 95 -37.71 -1.62 2.78
C LEU A 95 -38.17 -2.65 1.74
N GLU A 96 -39.47 -2.79 1.47
CA GLU A 96 -39.98 -3.70 0.44
C GLU A 96 -39.46 -3.34 -0.96
N LEU A 97 -39.37 -2.05 -1.29
CA LEU A 97 -38.79 -1.58 -2.55
C LEU A 97 -37.27 -1.85 -2.64
N LEU A 98 -36.53 -1.66 -1.54
CA LEU A 98 -35.10 -1.97 -1.51
C LEU A 98 -34.85 -3.48 -1.61
N MET A 99 -35.72 -4.29 -1.00
CA MET A 99 -35.66 -5.76 -1.04
C MET A 99 -36.12 -6.36 -2.36
N SER A 100 -36.83 -5.63 -3.23
CA SER A 100 -37.35 -6.20 -4.48
C SER A 100 -36.24 -6.68 -5.41
N ASP A 101 -35.20 -5.87 -5.54
CA ASP A 101 -34.07 -6.14 -6.43
C ASP A 101 -32.83 -6.69 -5.69
N HIS A 102 -32.90 -6.76 -4.36
CA HIS A 102 -31.82 -7.27 -3.54
C HIS A 102 -31.82 -8.81 -3.57
N PRO A 103 -30.68 -9.47 -3.89
CA PRO A 103 -30.55 -10.90 -3.65
C PRO A 103 -30.64 -11.14 -2.14
N SER A 104 -31.54 -12.01 -1.70
CA SER A 104 -31.68 -12.38 -0.28
C SER A 104 -31.72 -13.90 -0.17
N PRO A 105 -30.86 -14.50 0.67
CA PRO A 105 -29.77 -13.82 1.40
C PRO A 105 -28.71 -13.27 0.42
N CYS A 106 -28.16 -12.09 0.71
CA CYS A 106 -27.01 -11.56 -0.05
C CYS A 106 -25.69 -12.14 0.49
N ALA A 107 -24.60 -11.96 -0.26
CA ALA A 107 -23.28 -12.45 0.13
C ALA A 107 -22.85 -12.04 1.55
N ARG A 108 -23.14 -10.81 1.99
CA ARG A 108 -22.85 -10.37 3.37
C ARG A 108 -23.71 -11.11 4.39
N GLN A 109 -24.99 -11.29 4.12
CA GLN A 109 -25.87 -12.02 5.02
C GLN A 109 -25.47 -13.50 5.14
N GLU A 110 -24.98 -14.11 4.06
CA GLU A 110 -24.45 -15.46 4.06
C GLU A 110 -23.10 -15.57 4.80
N GLN A 111 -22.22 -14.59 4.63
CA GLN A 111 -20.85 -14.63 5.16
C GLN A 111 -20.75 -14.22 6.63
N SER A 112 -21.33 -13.08 7.00
CA SER A 112 -21.18 -12.45 8.32
C SER A 112 -22.51 -12.28 9.06
N GLY A 113 -23.64 -12.42 8.38
CA GLY A 113 -24.96 -12.32 8.99
C GLY A 113 -25.36 -10.91 9.41
N ASP A 114 -24.62 -9.88 9.02
CA ASP A 114 -24.74 -8.49 9.46
C ASP A 114 -25.23 -7.53 8.35
N CYS A 115 -25.98 -8.03 7.35
CA CYS A 115 -26.58 -7.15 6.35
C CYS A 115 -27.60 -6.22 7.02
N GLU A 116 -27.33 -4.91 7.02
CA GLU A 116 -28.18 -3.90 7.67
C GLU A 116 -29.57 -3.87 7.03
N LEU A 117 -29.65 -4.01 5.69
CA LEU A 117 -30.92 -4.02 4.96
C LEU A 117 -31.79 -5.22 5.35
N GLU A 118 -31.22 -6.44 5.32
CA GLU A 118 -31.97 -7.65 5.65
C GLU A 118 -32.36 -7.69 7.13
N THR A 119 -31.52 -7.15 8.02
CA THR A 119 -31.84 -6.97 9.44
C THR A 119 -33.05 -6.08 9.63
N LEU A 120 -33.09 -4.93 8.94
CA LEU A 120 -34.23 -4.01 8.99
C LEU A 120 -35.49 -4.61 8.35
N ALA A 121 -35.34 -5.32 7.22
CA ALA A 121 -36.45 -5.99 6.54
C ALA A 121 -37.08 -7.08 7.44
N LYS A 122 -36.25 -7.91 8.08
CA LYS A 122 -36.69 -8.93 9.04
C LYS A 122 -37.41 -8.30 10.24
N ALA A 123 -36.88 -7.21 10.80
CA ALA A 123 -37.53 -6.47 11.88
C ALA A 123 -38.90 -5.88 11.46
N ALA A 124 -39.07 -5.54 10.19
CA ALA A 124 -40.33 -5.07 9.61
C ALA A 124 -41.28 -6.20 9.15
N GLY A 125 -40.89 -7.46 9.32
CA GLY A 125 -41.68 -8.63 8.91
C GLY A 125 -41.71 -8.89 7.40
N ILE A 126 -40.70 -8.42 6.66
CA ILE A 126 -40.57 -8.60 5.22
C ILE A 126 -39.62 -9.79 4.97
N LEU A 127 -40.18 -10.92 4.51
CA LEU A 127 -39.40 -12.09 4.09
C LEU A 127 -39.12 -12.08 2.59
N GLU A 128 -40.13 -11.72 1.80
CA GLU A 128 -40.02 -11.50 0.35
C GLU A 128 -40.77 -10.21 -0.01
N SER A 129 -40.28 -9.50 -1.03
CA SER A 129 -40.93 -8.30 -1.54
C SER A 129 -42.12 -8.66 -2.44
N GLY A 130 -43.25 -7.98 -2.26
CA GLY A 130 -44.40 -8.07 -3.18
C GLY A 130 -44.21 -7.30 -4.49
N PHE A 131 -43.12 -6.55 -4.64
CA PHE A 131 -42.82 -5.80 -5.86
C PHE A 131 -42.11 -6.69 -6.90
N GLN A 132 -42.35 -6.39 -8.19
CA GLN A 132 -41.71 -7.11 -9.28
C GLN A 132 -40.20 -6.84 -9.29
N LYS A 133 -39.40 -7.91 -9.34
CA LYS A 133 -37.94 -7.80 -9.50
C LYS A 133 -37.58 -7.23 -10.87
N ARG A 134 -36.46 -6.51 -10.95
CA ARG A 134 -35.87 -6.12 -12.23
C ARG A 134 -35.60 -7.33 -13.12
N THR A 135 -35.70 -7.13 -14.43
CA THR A 135 -35.45 -8.17 -15.43
C THR A 135 -34.00 -8.23 -15.91
N VAL A 136 -33.23 -7.15 -15.70
CA VAL A 136 -31.85 -7.02 -16.17
C VAL A 136 -30.92 -7.07 -14.97
N ALA A 137 -29.98 -8.01 -14.97
CA ALA A 137 -28.92 -8.08 -13.98
C ALA A 137 -27.92 -6.92 -14.16
N ARG A 138 -27.43 -6.36 -13.05
CA ARG A 138 -26.38 -5.33 -13.06
C ARG A 138 -24.97 -5.92 -13.12
N GLY A 139 -24.85 -7.23 -12.89
CA GLY A 139 -23.62 -7.99 -13.04
C GLY A 139 -22.79 -8.06 -11.77
N HIS A 140 -21.72 -8.84 -11.86
CA HIS A 140 -20.72 -9.00 -10.81
C HIS A 140 -19.36 -8.61 -11.36
N ASP A 141 -18.50 -8.14 -10.48
CA ASP A 141 -17.11 -7.86 -10.80
C ASP A 141 -16.20 -8.52 -9.76
N ASP A 142 -15.41 -9.47 -10.24
CA ASP A 142 -14.46 -10.25 -9.46
C ASP A 142 -13.01 -10.01 -9.93
N SER A 143 -12.77 -8.91 -10.66
CA SER A 143 -11.44 -8.54 -11.18
C SER A 143 -10.46 -8.12 -10.08
N SER A 144 -10.96 -7.52 -8.99
CA SER A 144 -10.12 -7.19 -7.84
C SER A 144 -9.67 -8.46 -7.12
N LEU A 145 -8.42 -8.46 -6.66
CA LEU A 145 -7.85 -9.58 -5.93
C LEU A 145 -8.37 -9.68 -4.48
N ALA A 146 -8.93 -8.60 -3.93
CA ALA A 146 -9.33 -8.52 -2.52
C ALA A 146 -10.82 -8.21 -2.30
N ILE A 147 -11.52 -7.69 -3.32
CA ILE A 147 -12.89 -7.20 -3.18
C ILE A 147 -13.76 -7.86 -4.23
N ALA A 148 -14.82 -8.53 -3.80
CA ALA A 148 -15.86 -9.04 -4.68
C ALA A 148 -16.98 -7.99 -4.77
N VAL A 149 -17.40 -7.68 -5.99
CA VAL A 149 -18.45 -6.72 -6.26
C VAL A 149 -19.68 -7.44 -6.78
N ASP A 150 -20.80 -7.25 -6.08
CA ASP A 150 -22.12 -7.67 -6.50
C ASP A 150 -22.97 -6.41 -6.74
N HIS A 151 -23.10 -6.00 -8.00
CA HIS A 151 -23.92 -4.84 -8.33
C HIS A 151 -25.41 -5.11 -8.14
N ASP A 152 -25.82 -6.37 -8.09
CA ASP A 152 -27.20 -6.76 -7.86
C ASP A 152 -27.61 -6.53 -6.40
N ALA A 153 -26.68 -6.71 -5.45
CA ALA A 153 -26.84 -6.39 -4.04
C ALA A 153 -26.74 -4.90 -3.69
N CYS A 154 -26.38 -4.04 -4.65
CA CYS A 154 -26.20 -2.61 -4.44
C CYS A 154 -27.51 -1.83 -4.41
N ILE A 155 -27.77 -1.17 -3.29
CA ILE A 155 -28.92 -0.27 -3.09
C ILE A 155 -28.64 1.21 -3.39
N LEU A 156 -27.50 1.51 -4.03
CA LEU A 156 -27.16 2.87 -4.49
C LEU A 156 -27.16 3.93 -3.36
N CYS A 157 -26.68 3.53 -2.18
CA CYS A 157 -26.67 4.35 -0.96
C CYS A 157 -25.51 5.36 -0.87
N ASP A 158 -24.56 5.32 -1.81
CA ASP A 158 -23.35 6.15 -1.89
C ASP A 158 -22.37 6.06 -0.71
N ARG A 159 -22.58 5.14 0.24
CA ARG A 159 -21.63 4.97 1.34
C ARG A 159 -20.24 4.56 0.85
N CYS A 160 -20.16 3.70 -0.16
CA CYS A 160 -18.88 3.27 -0.74
C CYS A 160 -18.15 4.40 -1.47
N ILE A 161 -18.88 5.25 -2.20
CA ILE A 161 -18.36 6.43 -2.88
C ILE A 161 -17.78 7.40 -1.85
N ARG A 162 -18.56 7.79 -0.85
CA ARG A 162 -18.08 8.68 0.22
C ARG A 162 -16.98 8.06 1.08
N GLY A 163 -16.98 6.74 1.28
CA GLY A 163 -15.85 6.04 1.91
C GLY A 163 -14.57 6.18 1.09
N CYS A 164 -14.67 6.02 -0.23
CA CYS A 164 -13.54 6.23 -1.15
C CYS A 164 -13.03 7.67 -1.10
N ASP A 165 -13.93 8.64 -1.11
CA ASP A 165 -13.62 10.06 -1.29
C ASP A 165 -13.31 10.77 0.03
N GLU A 166 -14.23 10.73 0.99
CA GLU A 166 -14.16 11.53 2.22
C GLU A 166 -13.29 10.86 3.29
N VAL A 167 -13.25 9.53 3.32
CA VAL A 167 -12.48 8.78 4.33
C VAL A 167 -11.07 8.43 3.84
N LYS A 168 -10.94 8.01 2.57
CA LYS A 168 -9.66 7.56 2.01
C LYS A 168 -9.03 8.52 0.99
N ASN A 169 -9.77 9.50 0.47
CA ASN A 169 -9.28 10.46 -0.54
C ASN A 169 -8.75 9.79 -1.82
N ASN A 170 -9.35 8.66 -2.22
CA ASN A 170 -8.94 7.90 -3.41
C ASN A 170 -9.69 8.31 -4.68
N PHE A 171 -10.95 8.78 -4.58
CA PHE A 171 -11.75 9.30 -5.72
C PHE A 171 -11.98 8.34 -6.89
N VAL A 172 -12.05 7.02 -6.60
CA VAL A 172 -12.18 5.97 -7.62
C VAL A 172 -13.64 5.59 -7.88
N LEU A 173 -14.49 5.62 -6.86
CA LEU A 173 -15.87 5.14 -6.97
C LEU A 173 -16.82 6.28 -7.37
N GLY A 174 -17.72 6.01 -8.30
CA GLY A 174 -18.74 6.96 -8.74
C GLY A 174 -20.10 6.32 -8.99
N ARG A 175 -21.10 7.14 -9.32
CA ARG A 175 -22.36 6.67 -9.91
C ARG A 175 -22.26 6.70 -11.43
N MET A 176 -22.85 5.70 -12.07
CA MET A 176 -23.09 5.70 -13.51
C MET A 176 -24.56 5.38 -13.82
N GLY A 177 -24.97 5.65 -15.06
CA GLY A 177 -26.28 5.28 -15.57
C GLY A 177 -27.44 6.11 -15.00
N LYS A 178 -28.68 5.73 -15.37
CA LYS A 178 -29.92 6.38 -14.93
C LYS A 178 -31.05 5.35 -14.80
N GLY A 179 -31.99 5.57 -13.88
CA GLY A 179 -33.11 4.65 -13.68
C GLY A 179 -32.62 3.24 -13.33
N TYR A 180 -33.12 2.21 -14.02
CA TYR A 180 -32.73 0.82 -13.75
C TYR A 180 -31.27 0.50 -14.12
N SER A 181 -30.63 1.27 -15.03
CA SER A 181 -29.21 1.14 -15.36
C SER A 181 -28.28 1.86 -14.39
N ALA A 182 -28.83 2.51 -13.35
CA ALA A 182 -28.01 3.17 -12.35
C ALA A 182 -27.19 2.15 -11.55
N GLY A 183 -25.89 2.40 -11.42
CA GLY A 183 -24.92 1.52 -10.78
C GLY A 183 -23.81 2.33 -10.11
N ILE A 184 -23.06 1.66 -9.24
CA ILE A 184 -21.73 2.15 -8.87
C ILE A 184 -20.75 1.76 -9.99
N ALA A 185 -19.73 2.58 -10.20
CA ALA A 185 -18.68 2.38 -11.19
C ALA A 185 -17.32 2.71 -10.59
N PHE A 186 -16.25 2.20 -11.22
CA PHE A 186 -14.86 2.49 -10.88
C PHE A 186 -14.20 3.27 -12.02
N ASP A 187 -13.57 4.40 -11.73
CA ASP A 187 -13.06 5.36 -12.72
C ASP A 187 -14.08 5.65 -13.85
N LEU A 188 -13.71 5.34 -15.10
CA LEU A 188 -14.54 5.46 -16.29
C LEU A 188 -15.35 4.18 -16.56
N ASN A 189 -15.91 3.59 -15.49
CA ASN A 189 -16.62 2.31 -15.50
C ASN A 189 -15.74 1.13 -15.97
N SER A 190 -14.48 1.13 -15.52
CA SER A 190 -13.60 -0.04 -15.61
C SER A 190 -14.03 -1.12 -14.62
N SER A 191 -13.51 -2.34 -14.80
CA SER A 191 -13.50 -3.33 -13.71
C SER A 191 -12.69 -2.77 -12.53
N MET A 192 -13.01 -3.16 -11.30
CA MET A 192 -12.31 -2.68 -10.11
C MET A 192 -10.82 -3.00 -10.17
N GLY A 193 -10.45 -4.20 -10.62
CA GLY A 193 -9.06 -4.64 -10.76
C GLY A 193 -8.27 -3.85 -11.80
N ASP A 194 -8.94 -3.34 -12.83
CA ASP A 194 -8.33 -2.51 -13.89
C ASP A 194 -8.44 -1.00 -13.61
N SER A 195 -9.10 -0.62 -12.52
CA SER A 195 -9.24 0.78 -12.09
C SER A 195 -8.04 1.24 -11.25
N THR A 196 -8.00 2.51 -10.89
CA THR A 196 -7.04 3.10 -9.94
C THR A 196 -7.29 2.67 -8.48
N CYS A 197 -8.21 1.73 -8.24
CA CYS A 197 -8.52 1.19 -6.91
C CYS A 197 -7.31 0.50 -6.28
N ILE A 198 -6.83 1.05 -5.16
CA ILE A 198 -5.75 0.46 -4.35
C ILE A 198 -6.23 -0.66 -3.40
N SER A 199 -7.48 -1.12 -3.50
CA SER A 199 -8.05 -2.18 -2.65
C SER A 199 -7.91 -1.91 -1.13
N CYS A 200 -8.06 -0.64 -0.72
CA CYS A 200 -7.98 -0.24 0.70
C CYS A 200 -9.09 -0.86 1.57
N GLY A 201 -10.23 -1.24 0.97
CA GLY A 201 -11.33 -1.93 1.62
C GLY A 201 -12.33 -1.06 2.38
N GLU A 202 -12.17 0.26 2.37
CA GLU A 202 -13.14 1.18 3.00
C GLU A 202 -14.55 1.03 2.41
N CYS A 203 -14.64 0.81 1.11
CA CYS A 203 -15.89 0.62 0.40
C CYS A 203 -16.65 -0.64 0.88
N MET A 204 -15.92 -1.69 1.30
CA MET A 204 -16.49 -2.91 1.89
C MET A 204 -17.03 -2.62 3.29
N VAL A 205 -16.22 -1.98 4.14
CA VAL A 205 -16.63 -1.61 5.52
C VAL A 205 -17.86 -0.70 5.50
N SER A 206 -17.88 0.25 4.58
CA SER A 206 -18.97 1.21 4.42
C SER A 206 -20.24 0.61 3.80
N CYS A 207 -20.17 -0.54 3.10
CA CYS A 207 -21.34 -1.11 2.43
C CYS A 207 -22.38 -1.59 3.48
N PRO A 208 -23.65 -1.18 3.41
CA PRO A 208 -24.69 -1.67 4.32
C PRO A 208 -25.30 -3.02 3.88
N THR A 209 -24.85 -3.57 2.75
CA THR A 209 -25.37 -4.79 2.13
C THR A 209 -24.23 -5.71 1.67
N GLY A 210 -24.52 -6.74 0.86
CA GLY A 210 -23.53 -7.61 0.22
C GLY A 210 -22.91 -7.09 -1.08
N ALA A 211 -23.07 -5.81 -1.42
CA ALA A 211 -22.62 -5.31 -2.73
C ALA A 211 -21.10 -5.22 -2.89
N LEU A 212 -20.38 -5.00 -1.80
CA LEU A 212 -18.93 -4.92 -1.75
C LEU A 212 -18.50 -5.74 -0.53
N THR A 213 -17.93 -6.91 -0.79
CA THR A 213 -17.51 -7.87 0.24
C THR A 213 -16.05 -8.25 0.03
N ASN A 214 -15.43 -8.81 1.07
CA ASN A 214 -14.11 -9.40 0.91
C ASN A 214 -14.21 -10.52 -0.12
N LYS A 215 -13.37 -10.46 -1.15
CA LYS A 215 -13.15 -11.62 -1.99
C LYS A 215 -12.46 -12.67 -1.12
N GLY A 216 -13.17 -13.77 -0.86
CA GLY A 216 -12.53 -14.93 -0.27
C GLY A 216 -11.38 -15.34 -1.18
N VAL A 217 -10.14 -15.24 -0.71
CA VAL A 217 -9.03 -15.93 -1.36
C VAL A 217 -9.44 -17.40 -1.36
N VAL A 218 -9.64 -18.01 -2.53
CA VAL A 218 -10.20 -19.35 -2.70
C VAL A 218 -9.74 -20.28 -1.57
N GLY A 219 -10.67 -20.72 -0.71
CA GLY A 219 -10.39 -21.59 0.44
C GLY A 219 -10.14 -20.92 1.81
N THR A 220 -10.23 -19.59 1.93
CA THR A 220 -9.90 -18.90 3.19
C THR A 220 -11.14 -18.60 4.01
N ALA A 221 -11.58 -19.59 4.79
CA ALA A 221 -12.31 -19.33 6.02
C ALA A 221 -11.31 -19.52 7.17
N ILE A 222 -10.89 -18.41 7.80
CA ILE A 222 -9.88 -18.43 8.88
C ILE A 222 -10.31 -19.42 9.99
N ALA A 223 -11.62 -19.49 10.28
CA ALA A 223 -12.21 -20.34 11.30
C ALA A 223 -12.45 -21.82 10.92
N VAL A 224 -12.14 -22.25 9.69
CA VAL A 224 -12.52 -23.59 9.18
C VAL A 224 -11.31 -24.44 8.77
N GLY A 225 -10.09 -23.91 8.94
CA GLY A 225 -8.86 -24.66 8.69
C GLY A 225 -8.50 -25.67 9.81
N PRO A 226 -7.75 -26.74 9.52
CA PRO A 226 -7.22 -27.64 10.55
C PRO A 226 -6.42 -26.87 11.61
N GLY A 227 -6.71 -27.09 12.89
CA GLY A 227 -5.98 -26.45 14.00
C GLY A 227 -6.35 -24.99 14.29
N ALA A 228 -7.41 -24.46 13.67
CA ALA A 228 -7.96 -23.14 13.98
C ALA A 228 -9.04 -23.24 15.09
N GLU A 229 -8.82 -22.56 16.20
CA GLU A 229 -9.80 -22.33 17.26
C GLU A 229 -10.31 -20.88 17.14
N GLY A 230 -11.61 -20.72 16.86
CA GLY A 230 -12.26 -19.41 16.80
C GLY A 230 -12.37 -18.75 18.18
N PHE A 231 -12.54 -17.44 18.19
CA PHE A 231 -12.87 -16.68 19.40
C PHE A 231 -14.28 -16.13 19.34
N GLU A 232 -15.03 -16.27 20.43
CA GLU A 232 -16.23 -15.47 20.65
C GLU A 232 -15.84 -14.04 21.07
N ALA A 233 -16.73 -13.06 20.88
CA ALA A 233 -16.45 -11.65 21.21
C ALA A 233 -16.05 -11.47 22.68
N GLU A 234 -16.63 -12.27 23.57
CA GLU A 234 -16.34 -12.31 25.01
C GLU A 234 -14.95 -12.87 25.32
N ASP A 235 -14.44 -13.78 24.50
CA ASP A 235 -13.09 -14.33 24.63
C ASP A 235 -12.03 -13.37 24.09
N LEU A 236 -12.36 -12.62 23.03
CA LEU A 236 -11.49 -11.55 22.54
C LEU A 236 -11.22 -10.52 23.64
N LEU A 237 -12.23 -10.12 24.42
CA LEU A 237 -12.09 -9.19 25.55
C LEU A 237 -11.12 -9.68 26.65
N LYS A 238 -10.88 -10.99 26.75
CA LYS A 238 -9.91 -11.56 27.70
C LYS A 238 -8.46 -11.33 27.24
N ILE A 239 -8.25 -11.12 25.95
CA ILE A 239 -6.93 -10.79 25.40
C ILE A 239 -6.62 -9.33 25.77
N PRO A 240 -5.47 -9.04 26.42
CA PRO A 240 -5.14 -7.70 26.90
C PRO A 240 -5.26 -6.58 25.86
N VAL A 241 -5.02 -6.88 24.57
CA VAL A 241 -5.11 -5.90 23.47
C VAL A 241 -6.54 -5.47 23.14
N PHE A 242 -7.55 -6.30 23.39
CA PHE A 242 -8.95 -5.95 23.13
C PHE A 242 -9.67 -5.43 24.37
N LYS A 243 -8.98 -5.34 25.51
CA LYS A 243 -9.53 -4.77 26.75
C LYS A 243 -9.91 -3.30 26.52
N GLY A 244 -11.21 -3.01 26.53
CA GLY A 244 -11.75 -1.67 26.30
C GLY A 244 -12.12 -1.35 24.84
N VAL A 245 -11.97 -2.30 23.92
CA VAL A 245 -12.56 -2.22 22.57
C VAL A 245 -14.08 -2.42 22.69
N SER A 246 -14.88 -1.69 21.91
CA SER A 246 -16.34 -1.77 22.03
C SER A 246 -16.84 -3.18 21.72
N GLY A 247 -17.78 -3.68 22.54
CA GLY A 247 -18.39 -4.99 22.31
C GLY A 247 -19.02 -5.11 20.92
N THR A 248 -19.64 -4.03 20.43
CA THR A 248 -20.19 -3.96 19.06
C THR A 248 -19.13 -4.16 17.99
N PHE A 249 -17.92 -3.59 18.14
CA PHE A 249 -16.84 -3.84 17.20
C PHE A 249 -16.41 -5.31 17.25
N LEU A 250 -16.22 -5.90 18.43
CA LEU A 250 -15.80 -7.29 18.55
C LEU A 250 -16.84 -8.27 18.00
N GLU A 251 -18.13 -7.96 18.18
CA GLU A 251 -19.24 -8.73 17.60
C GLU A 251 -19.27 -8.65 16.07
N LEU A 252 -19.10 -7.46 15.50
CA LEU A 252 -19.04 -7.25 14.04
C LEU A 252 -17.81 -7.90 13.40
N ASN A 253 -16.81 -8.26 14.20
CA ASN A 253 -15.55 -8.85 13.75
C ASN A 253 -15.36 -10.25 14.34
N ARG A 254 -16.45 -10.93 14.69
CA ARG A 254 -16.45 -12.33 15.12
C ARG A 254 -15.82 -13.20 14.01
N GLY A 255 -14.83 -14.03 14.39
CA GLY A 255 -14.07 -14.83 13.42
C GLY A 255 -12.97 -14.07 12.64
N ALA A 256 -12.78 -12.77 12.89
CA ALA A 256 -11.69 -12.00 12.27
C ALA A 256 -10.33 -12.21 12.98
N VAL A 257 -10.33 -12.93 14.10
CA VAL A 257 -9.13 -13.48 14.77
C VAL A 257 -9.38 -14.95 15.07
N VAL A 258 -8.40 -15.80 14.80
CA VAL A 258 -8.39 -17.18 15.29
C VAL A 258 -7.07 -17.51 15.93
N LYS A 259 -7.09 -18.49 16.83
CA LYS A 259 -5.88 -19.12 17.33
C LYS A 259 -5.54 -20.30 16.44
N ARG A 260 -4.38 -20.26 15.80
CA ARG A 260 -3.84 -21.37 15.00
C ARG A 260 -2.78 -22.12 15.76
N ARG A 261 -2.80 -23.44 15.61
CA ARG A 261 -1.73 -24.33 16.02
C ARG A 261 -1.06 -24.93 14.79
N PHE A 262 0.23 -24.72 14.67
CA PHE A 262 1.09 -25.32 13.65
C PHE A 262 2.00 -26.35 14.32
N ARG A 263 2.10 -27.54 13.75
CA ARG A 263 3.05 -28.57 14.20
C ARG A 263 4.44 -28.27 13.69
N GLN A 264 5.46 -28.77 14.40
CA GLN A 264 6.83 -28.72 13.90
C GLN A 264 6.93 -29.20 12.43
N GLY A 265 7.54 -28.37 11.58
CA GLY A 265 7.72 -28.60 10.15
C GLY A 265 6.58 -28.06 9.26
N GLU A 266 5.46 -27.62 9.83
CA GLU A 266 4.36 -27.02 9.05
C GLU A 266 4.71 -25.61 8.58
N ILE A 267 4.25 -25.28 7.37
CA ILE A 267 4.47 -23.99 6.74
C ILE A 267 3.33 -23.06 7.14
N VAL A 268 3.68 -21.91 7.72
CA VAL A 268 2.71 -20.90 8.16
C VAL A 268 2.31 -20.00 6.98
N CYS A 269 3.27 -19.57 6.17
CA CYS A 269 3.06 -18.89 4.90
C CYS A 269 4.28 -19.06 3.99
N ARG A 270 4.11 -18.91 2.68
CA ARG A 270 5.21 -18.97 1.70
C ARG A 270 5.53 -17.59 1.14
N GLU A 271 6.81 -17.38 0.85
CA GLU A 271 7.29 -16.23 0.08
C GLU A 271 6.50 -16.07 -1.23
N GLY A 272 6.14 -14.82 -1.57
CA GLY A 272 5.42 -14.49 -2.79
C GLY A 272 3.91 -14.71 -2.74
N GLU A 273 3.39 -15.44 -1.75
CA GLU A 273 1.94 -15.60 -1.56
C GLU A 273 1.29 -14.26 -1.20
N PHE A 274 0.10 -14.00 -1.72
CA PHE A 274 -0.71 -12.89 -1.25
C PHE A 274 -1.58 -13.39 -0.09
N GLY A 275 -1.77 -12.56 0.92
CA GLY A 275 -2.59 -12.88 2.08
C GLY A 275 -3.34 -11.63 2.57
N SER A 276 -4.44 -11.86 3.28
CA SER A 276 -5.23 -10.82 3.93
C SER A 276 -5.07 -10.82 5.45
N THR A 277 -4.18 -11.68 5.98
CA THR A 277 -3.99 -11.92 7.40
C THR A 277 -2.58 -11.61 7.89
N ALA A 278 -2.45 -11.27 9.17
CA ALA A 278 -1.17 -11.20 9.87
C ALA A 278 -1.14 -12.23 11.01
N PHE A 279 0.07 -12.58 11.45
CA PHE A 279 0.29 -13.59 12.47
C PHE A 279 1.04 -13.02 13.66
N TYR A 280 0.55 -13.30 14.88
CA TYR A 280 1.20 -12.93 16.13
C TYR A 280 1.52 -14.19 16.95
N ILE A 281 2.80 -14.47 17.19
CA ILE A 281 3.23 -15.70 17.85
C ILE A 281 3.01 -15.61 19.37
N LEU A 282 2.31 -16.61 19.92
CA LEU A 282 2.07 -16.76 21.35
C LEU A 282 3.05 -17.73 22.00
N GLU A 283 3.28 -18.87 21.36
CA GLU A 283 4.13 -19.95 21.85
C GLU A 283 4.88 -20.60 20.69
N GLY A 284 6.04 -21.18 20.98
CA GLY A 284 6.88 -21.86 20.01
C GLY A 284 7.83 -20.96 19.23
N LYS A 285 8.58 -21.57 18.32
CA LYS A 285 9.56 -20.93 17.45
C LYS A 285 9.25 -21.23 15.99
N ALA A 286 9.38 -20.22 15.14
CA ALA A 286 9.26 -20.36 13.69
C ALA A 286 10.55 -19.89 13.02
N LYS A 287 11.00 -20.63 12.02
CA LYS A 287 12.09 -20.26 11.14
C LYS A 287 11.55 -19.46 9.96
N VAL A 288 12.17 -18.32 9.68
CA VAL A 288 11.87 -17.50 8.50
C VAL A 288 13.05 -17.53 7.52
N SER A 289 12.75 -17.68 6.24
CA SER A 289 13.77 -17.74 5.18
C SER A 289 13.20 -17.31 3.84
N ILE A 290 14.06 -16.76 2.98
CA ILE A 290 13.73 -16.62 1.57
C ILE A 290 14.20 -17.86 0.81
N SER A 291 13.35 -18.34 -0.08
CA SER A 291 13.57 -19.47 -0.98
C SER A 291 14.34 -19.05 -2.24
N THR A 292 14.37 -17.75 -2.54
CA THR A 292 15.12 -17.19 -3.67
C THR A 292 16.64 -17.42 -3.47
N PRO A 293 17.32 -18.20 -4.34
CA PRO A 293 18.76 -18.35 -4.26
C PRO A 293 19.45 -17.02 -4.61
N ILE A 294 20.41 -16.61 -3.78
CA ILE A 294 21.24 -15.39 -3.97
C ILE A 294 22.35 -15.69 -5.00
N ALA A 295 22.02 -16.40 -6.07
CA ALA A 295 22.99 -16.82 -7.07
C ALA A 295 22.85 -15.95 -8.32
N HIS A 296 23.95 -15.33 -8.75
CA HIS A 296 24.18 -15.11 -10.18
C HIS A 296 24.15 -16.49 -10.85
N VAL A 297 22.98 -16.86 -11.37
CA VAL A 297 22.84 -18.06 -12.18
C VAL A 297 23.58 -17.78 -13.47
N ARG A 298 24.82 -18.28 -13.57
CA ARG A 298 25.47 -18.48 -14.85
C ARG A 298 24.62 -19.45 -15.67
N THR A 299 23.78 -18.92 -16.53
CA THR A 299 23.28 -19.65 -17.70
C THR A 299 24.41 -19.74 -18.70
N GLN A 300 25.22 -20.81 -18.66
CA GLN A 300 26.11 -21.06 -19.79
C GLN A 300 25.25 -21.37 -21.02
N GLY A 301 25.30 -20.46 -22.00
CA GLY A 301 24.85 -20.71 -23.37
C GLY A 301 25.57 -21.92 -23.96
N GLY A 302 24.81 -22.81 -24.61
CA GLY A 302 25.31 -24.07 -25.13
C GLY A 302 26.16 -23.89 -26.40
N ALA A 303 27.29 -24.60 -26.46
CA ALA A 303 27.75 -25.32 -27.66
C ALA A 303 28.88 -26.33 -27.35
N LYS A 304 28.56 -27.61 -27.61
CA LYS A 304 29.38 -28.75 -28.11
C LYS A 304 30.73 -29.13 -27.43
N GLY A 305 30.78 -30.36 -26.90
CA GLY A 305 32.03 -31.13 -26.72
C GLY A 305 31.89 -32.35 -25.80
N LEU A 306 32.19 -33.54 -26.31
CA LEU A 306 31.86 -34.88 -25.78
C LEU A 306 32.67 -35.36 -24.54
N PHE A 307 33.53 -34.55 -23.94
CA PHE A 307 34.41 -35.00 -22.86
C PHE A 307 34.45 -34.03 -21.69
N LYS A 308 33.69 -34.32 -20.63
CA LYS A 308 33.82 -33.63 -19.34
C LYS A 308 33.63 -34.61 -18.17
N ARG A 309 34.73 -35.25 -17.77
CA ARG A 309 34.93 -35.73 -16.40
C ARG A 309 36.28 -35.19 -15.96
N LEU A 310 36.26 -34.08 -15.22
CA LEU A 310 37.16 -33.71 -14.12
C LEU A 310 37.05 -32.20 -13.86
N THR A 311 36.62 -31.90 -12.63
CA THR A 311 36.88 -30.69 -11.84
C THR A 311 36.48 -29.33 -12.45
N SER A 312 35.27 -28.88 -12.12
CA SER A 312 35.00 -27.44 -11.99
C SER A 312 35.63 -26.95 -10.69
N THR A 313 36.84 -26.41 -10.76
CA THR A 313 37.38 -25.54 -9.72
C THR A 313 36.57 -24.25 -9.72
N LEU A 314 36.05 -23.89 -8.54
CA LEU A 314 35.45 -22.59 -8.27
C LEU A 314 36.53 -21.53 -8.49
N VAL A 315 36.42 -20.77 -9.58
CA VAL A 315 37.19 -19.54 -9.76
C VAL A 315 36.28 -18.39 -9.33
N ALA A 316 36.65 -17.76 -8.21
CA ALA A 316 36.08 -16.49 -7.80
C ALA A 316 36.40 -15.44 -8.86
N ARG A 317 35.46 -14.53 -9.11
CA ARG A 317 35.62 -13.39 -10.01
C ARG A 317 36.79 -12.54 -9.49
N GLU A 318 37.87 -12.43 -10.27
CA GLU A 318 38.85 -11.36 -10.09
C GLU A 318 38.19 -10.04 -10.53
N ASP A 319 38.05 -9.15 -9.56
CA ASP A 319 37.80 -7.71 -9.66
C ASP A 319 36.53 -7.23 -10.38
N ASP A 320 35.45 -7.18 -9.61
CA ASP A 320 34.45 -6.11 -9.73
C ASP A 320 34.24 -5.51 -8.33
N LYS A 321 35.29 -4.88 -7.78
CA LYS A 321 35.24 -4.24 -6.47
C LYS A 321 34.50 -2.89 -6.60
N ARG A 322 33.19 -2.90 -6.42
CA ARG A 322 32.40 -1.69 -6.22
C ARG A 322 32.60 -1.24 -4.77
N GLU A 323 33.19 -0.05 -4.57
CA GLU A 323 33.57 0.46 -3.23
C GLU A 323 32.39 0.56 -2.25
N GLU A 324 31.16 0.75 -2.75
CA GLU A 324 29.91 0.77 -1.97
C GLU A 324 29.41 -0.62 -1.51
N GLU A 325 29.97 -1.72 -2.01
CA GLU A 325 29.42 -3.08 -1.82
C GLU A 325 30.06 -3.92 -0.70
N THR A 326 30.95 -3.34 0.11
CA THR A 326 31.86 -4.10 1.00
C THR A 326 31.35 -4.46 2.41
N ARG A 327 30.06 -4.33 2.77
CA ARG A 327 29.64 -4.52 4.19
C ARG A 327 28.35 -5.32 4.36
N ASP A 328 28.31 -6.10 5.45
CA ASP A 328 27.30 -7.12 5.79
C ASP A 328 25.87 -6.75 5.38
N ARG A 329 25.47 -7.26 4.22
CA ARG A 329 24.13 -7.05 3.69
C ARG A 329 23.14 -7.87 4.53
N THR A 330 22.08 -7.24 4.99
CA THR A 330 20.90 -7.94 5.52
C THR A 330 19.74 -7.77 4.54
N ILE A 331 18.89 -8.79 4.44
CA ILE A 331 17.71 -8.79 3.58
C ILE A 331 16.51 -8.48 4.45
N PRO A 332 15.86 -7.32 4.21
CA PRO A 332 14.71 -6.93 4.99
C PRO A 332 13.49 -7.78 4.67
N ILE A 333 12.73 -8.12 5.70
CA ILE A 333 11.45 -8.82 5.58
C ILE A 333 10.37 -8.18 6.45
N ASP A 334 9.12 -8.56 6.19
CA ASP A 334 7.89 -8.19 6.90
C ASP A 334 7.79 -8.93 8.26
N ALA A 335 8.81 -8.73 9.10
CA ALA A 335 8.96 -9.31 10.44
C ALA A 335 9.96 -8.48 11.28
N PRO A 336 10.00 -8.64 12.63
CA PRO A 336 10.93 -7.93 13.52
C PRO A 336 12.35 -8.52 13.49
N VAL A 337 12.77 -9.09 12.36
CA VAL A 337 14.10 -9.68 12.14
C VAL A 337 14.54 -9.41 10.70
N ASP A 338 15.85 -9.40 10.48
CA ASP A 338 16.44 -9.32 9.15
C ASP A 338 17.21 -10.60 8.84
N LEU A 339 17.23 -10.99 7.57
CA LEU A 339 17.92 -12.19 7.13
C LEU A 339 19.37 -11.86 6.75
N ALA A 340 20.35 -12.64 7.18
CA ALA A 340 21.74 -12.41 6.78
C ALA A 340 21.94 -12.75 5.30
N TYR A 341 22.64 -11.91 4.53
CA TYR A 341 22.84 -12.16 3.10
C TYR A 341 23.57 -13.48 2.79
N GLY A 342 24.57 -13.86 3.59
CA GLY A 342 25.29 -15.13 3.38
C GLY A 342 24.50 -16.38 3.78
N ASN A 343 23.51 -16.24 4.66
CA ASN A 343 22.64 -17.32 5.12
C ASN A 343 21.28 -16.72 5.48
N PRO A 344 20.33 -16.61 4.53
CA PRO A 344 19.15 -15.78 4.69
C PRO A 344 18.05 -16.50 5.48
N VAL A 345 18.36 -16.75 6.75
CA VAL A 345 17.53 -17.45 7.72
C VAL A 345 17.54 -16.65 9.03
N ALA A 346 16.37 -16.49 9.65
CA ALA A 346 16.22 -15.97 11.00
C ALA A 346 15.17 -16.77 11.78
N GLU A 347 15.08 -16.53 13.09
CA GLU A 347 14.12 -17.15 14.01
C GLU A 347 13.11 -16.10 14.49
N LEU A 348 11.84 -16.49 14.54
CA LEU A 348 10.73 -15.77 15.16
C LEU A 348 10.25 -16.56 16.38
N GLY A 349 9.85 -15.86 17.42
CA GLY A 349 9.34 -16.45 18.66
C GLY A 349 8.20 -15.66 19.28
N PRO A 350 7.83 -15.98 20.53
CA PRO A 350 6.70 -15.34 21.20
C PRO A 350 6.83 -13.82 21.24
N GLY A 351 5.74 -13.13 20.90
CA GLY A 351 5.68 -11.67 20.81
C GLY A 351 6.00 -11.09 19.43
N ASP A 352 6.47 -11.90 18.48
CA ASP A 352 6.76 -11.43 17.13
C ASP A 352 5.48 -11.39 16.27
N LEU A 353 5.27 -10.24 15.62
CA LEU A 353 4.24 -10.02 14.60
C LEU A 353 4.89 -10.11 13.23
N PHE A 354 4.29 -10.84 12.29
CA PHE A 354 4.76 -10.87 10.91
C PHE A 354 3.58 -10.93 9.93
N GLY A 355 3.84 -10.51 8.70
CA GLY A 355 2.82 -10.47 7.67
C GLY A 355 1.91 -9.24 7.74
N GLU A 356 2.27 -8.24 8.53
CA GLU A 356 1.51 -7.01 8.71
C GLU A 356 1.43 -6.20 7.41
N MET A 357 2.50 -6.16 6.62
CA MET A 357 2.52 -5.42 5.35
C MET A 357 1.65 -6.10 4.30
N THR A 358 1.69 -7.43 4.25
CA THR A 358 0.76 -8.19 3.42
C THR A 358 -0.69 -7.91 3.81
N CYS A 359 -0.99 -7.89 5.10
CA CYS A 359 -2.33 -7.62 5.60
C CYS A 359 -2.79 -6.17 5.31
N MET A 360 -1.96 -5.17 5.58
CA MET A 360 -2.31 -3.74 5.52
C MET A 360 -2.21 -3.16 4.10
N ASN A 361 -1.14 -3.47 3.37
CA ASN A 361 -0.81 -2.87 2.06
C ASN A 361 -1.04 -3.83 0.89
N PHE A 362 -1.48 -5.06 1.15
CA PHE A 362 -1.70 -6.07 0.12
C PHE A 362 -0.42 -6.41 -0.67
N TYR A 363 0.72 -6.42 0.03
CA TYR A 363 1.98 -6.90 -0.52
C TYR A 363 2.10 -8.42 -0.43
N PRO A 364 2.81 -9.07 -1.35
CA PRO A 364 3.09 -10.51 -1.21
C PRO A 364 3.98 -10.75 0.01
N ARG A 365 3.88 -11.92 0.61
CA ARG A 365 4.72 -12.34 1.74
C ARG A 365 6.19 -12.21 1.34
N SER A 366 6.96 -11.51 2.16
CA SER A 366 8.38 -11.25 1.89
C SER A 366 9.27 -12.48 2.06
N ALA A 367 8.82 -13.50 2.81
CA ALA A 367 9.58 -14.69 3.15
C ALA A 367 8.67 -15.88 3.48
N THR A 368 9.23 -17.08 3.43
CA THR A 368 8.58 -18.32 3.88
C THR A 368 8.80 -18.49 5.38
N VAL A 369 7.75 -18.80 6.12
CA VAL A 369 7.78 -19.04 7.57
C VAL A 369 7.36 -20.48 7.84
N ILE A 370 8.19 -21.21 8.59
CA ILE A 370 8.02 -22.63 8.93
C ILE A 370 8.11 -22.80 10.43
N ALA A 371 7.20 -23.56 11.03
CA ALA A 371 7.23 -23.87 12.46
C ALA A 371 8.44 -24.76 12.79
N GLU A 372 9.38 -24.29 13.61
CA GLU A 372 10.57 -25.06 14.03
C GLU A 372 10.27 -25.92 15.26
N SER A 373 9.33 -25.47 16.11
CA SER A 373 8.65 -26.25 17.13
C SER A 373 7.15 -26.26 16.86
N ASP A 374 6.35 -26.87 17.73
CA ASP A 374 4.92 -26.56 17.74
C ASP A 374 4.75 -25.06 18.03
N VAL A 375 4.01 -24.37 17.16
CA VAL A 375 3.78 -22.92 17.22
C VAL A 375 2.30 -22.66 17.42
N ILE A 376 1.99 -21.76 18.35
CA ILE A 376 0.64 -21.23 18.54
C ILE A 376 0.68 -19.75 18.20
N ALA A 377 -0.16 -19.31 17.28
CA ALA A 377 -0.22 -17.93 16.84
C ALA A 377 -1.67 -17.44 16.69
N TYR A 378 -1.90 -16.14 16.88
CA TYR A 378 -3.12 -15.50 16.39
C TYR A 378 -2.98 -15.18 14.91
N GLU A 379 -3.90 -15.67 14.08
CA GLU A 379 -4.09 -15.18 12.72
C GLU A 379 -5.24 -14.17 12.73
N MET A 380 -5.02 -12.98 12.16
CA MET A 380 -5.99 -11.89 12.22
C MET A 380 -6.14 -11.15 10.88
N LEU A 381 -7.34 -10.65 10.61
CA LEU A 381 -7.66 -9.81 9.45
C LEU A 381 -7.26 -8.34 9.65
N ARG A 382 -7.20 -7.59 8.54
CA ARG A 382 -6.81 -6.17 8.48
C ARG A 382 -7.53 -5.27 9.48
N ASN A 383 -8.84 -5.40 9.58
CA ASN A 383 -9.70 -4.63 10.49
C ASN A 383 -9.30 -4.82 11.97
N VAL A 384 -8.90 -6.04 12.36
CA VAL A 384 -8.44 -6.33 13.72
C VAL A 384 -7.02 -5.81 13.92
N LEU A 385 -6.14 -6.09 12.96
CA LEU A 385 -4.75 -5.63 13.00
C LEU A 385 -4.68 -4.10 13.14
N ASP A 386 -5.47 -3.35 12.38
CA ASP A 386 -5.53 -1.88 12.46
C ASP A 386 -5.90 -1.38 13.87
N ILE A 387 -6.84 -2.05 14.55
CA ILE A 387 -7.17 -1.72 15.95
C ILE A 387 -6.04 -2.10 16.91
N MET A 388 -5.44 -3.28 16.73
CA MET A 388 -4.34 -3.73 17.58
C MET A 388 -3.16 -2.75 17.48
N LEU A 389 -2.83 -2.28 16.28
CA LEU A 389 -1.77 -1.28 16.04
C LEU A 389 -2.10 0.11 16.62
N LYS A 390 -3.38 0.45 16.77
CA LYS A 390 -3.85 1.68 17.46
C LYS A 390 -3.86 1.56 18.99
N ASN A 391 -3.86 0.34 19.54
CA ASN A 391 -3.83 0.12 20.98
C ASN A 391 -2.44 0.46 21.54
N LYS A 392 -2.37 1.43 22.47
CA LYS A 392 -1.11 1.92 23.05
C LYS A 392 -0.29 0.83 23.75
N THR A 393 -0.93 -0.08 24.47
CA THR A 393 -0.25 -1.13 25.24
C THR A 393 0.38 -2.16 24.32
N PHE A 394 -0.38 -2.64 23.34
CA PHE A 394 0.14 -3.61 22.36
C PHE A 394 1.20 -3.00 21.47
N ARG A 395 1.00 -1.75 21.05
CA ARG A 395 2.02 -0.98 20.34
C ARG A 395 3.31 -0.88 21.13
N ALA A 396 3.25 -0.56 22.42
CA ALA A 396 4.44 -0.49 23.27
C ALA A 396 5.19 -1.84 23.35
N GLN A 397 4.46 -2.96 23.42
CA GLN A 397 5.06 -4.30 23.43
C GLN A 397 5.76 -4.67 22.11
N LEU A 398 5.15 -4.34 20.97
CA LEU A 398 5.77 -4.50 19.66
C LEU A 398 7.02 -3.63 19.53
N ASP A 399 6.91 -2.36 19.93
CA ASP A 399 7.99 -1.39 19.87
C ASP A 399 9.19 -1.82 20.75
N GLU A 400 8.94 -2.35 21.94
CA GLU A 400 9.96 -2.90 22.84
C GLU A 400 10.66 -4.13 22.24
N THR A 401 9.87 -5.06 21.70
CA THR A 401 10.40 -6.28 21.08
C THR A 401 11.30 -5.94 19.89
N TYR A 402 10.87 -4.98 19.06
CA TYR A 402 11.68 -4.45 17.96
C TYR A 402 12.98 -3.80 18.44
N ARG A 403 12.92 -2.89 19.42
CA ARG A 403 14.12 -2.22 19.97
C ARG A 403 15.14 -3.22 20.50
N ARG A 404 14.68 -4.28 21.15
CA ARG A 404 15.55 -5.32 21.70
C ARG A 404 16.17 -6.23 20.63
N ARG A 405 15.43 -6.60 19.58
CA ARG A 405 15.83 -7.68 18.66
C ARG A 405 16.31 -7.23 17.28
N ALA A 406 15.77 -6.14 16.72
CA ALA A 406 16.03 -5.74 15.33
C ALA A 406 16.63 -4.36 15.15
N LEU A 407 16.47 -3.45 16.11
CA LEU A 407 17.00 -2.10 15.96
C LEU A 407 18.52 -2.06 15.79
N GLU A 408 19.27 -2.95 16.46
CA GLU A 408 20.72 -3.02 16.29
C GLU A 408 21.10 -3.38 14.84
N ASN A 409 20.49 -4.41 14.27
CA ASN A 409 20.74 -4.80 12.89
C ASN A 409 20.36 -3.67 11.91
N HIS A 410 19.24 -3.00 12.18
CA HIS A 410 18.79 -1.88 11.37
C HIS A 410 19.75 -0.69 11.43
N LEU A 411 20.22 -0.32 12.63
CA LEU A 411 21.23 0.73 12.80
C LEU A 411 22.55 0.34 12.13
N ARG A 412 23.04 -0.88 12.31
CA ARG A 412 24.29 -1.33 11.68
C ARG A 412 24.18 -1.43 10.15
N GLY A 413 22.98 -1.68 9.62
CA GLY A 413 22.70 -1.69 8.18
C GLY A 413 22.83 -0.32 7.52
N VAL A 414 22.85 0.76 8.30
CA VAL A 414 23.09 2.13 7.82
C VAL A 414 24.60 2.35 7.79
N PRO A 415 25.24 2.52 6.61
CA PRO A 415 26.71 2.51 6.47
C PRO A 415 27.51 3.38 7.46
N MET A 416 26.99 4.55 7.84
CA MET A 416 27.62 5.51 8.74
C MET A 416 27.48 5.11 10.21
N PHE A 417 26.59 4.18 10.54
CA PHE A 417 26.30 3.71 11.90
C PHE A 417 26.86 2.30 12.16
N ALA A 418 27.45 1.67 11.16
CA ALA A 418 28.05 0.33 11.28
C ALA A 418 29.10 0.25 12.42
N ASP A 419 29.89 1.32 12.57
CA ASP A 419 31.00 1.40 13.52
C ASP A 419 30.60 1.97 14.91
N LEU A 420 29.29 2.11 15.19
CA LEU A 420 28.82 2.52 16.51
C LEU A 420 29.17 1.46 17.57
N SER A 421 29.62 1.94 18.74
CA SER A 421 29.96 1.04 19.84
C SER A 421 28.69 0.35 20.40
N PRO A 422 28.79 -0.90 20.89
CA PRO A 422 27.66 -1.60 21.48
C PRO A 422 26.96 -0.79 22.59
N GLU A 423 27.73 -0.08 23.42
CA GLU A 423 27.21 0.74 24.51
C GLU A 423 26.34 1.90 24.00
N PHE A 424 26.72 2.49 22.87
CA PHE A 424 25.95 3.58 22.27
C PHE A 424 24.70 3.07 21.54
N ILE A 425 24.79 1.89 20.92
CA ILE A 425 23.61 1.23 20.34
C ILE A 425 22.59 0.94 21.44
N ASP A 426 23.02 0.43 22.58
CA ASP A 426 22.14 0.17 23.72
C ASP A 426 21.54 1.46 24.31
N TYR A 427 22.29 2.56 24.31
CA TYR A 427 21.75 3.89 24.63
C TYR A 427 20.64 4.30 23.64
N LEU A 428 20.89 4.20 22.34
CA LEU A 428 19.89 4.52 21.31
C LEU A 428 18.67 3.61 21.40
N LYS A 429 18.82 2.31 21.70
CA LYS A 429 17.68 1.40 21.92
C LYS A 429 16.72 1.91 23.00
N GLY A 430 17.24 2.64 24.00
CA GLY A 430 16.44 3.27 25.05
C GLY A 430 15.79 4.60 24.65
N SER A 431 16.40 5.38 23.77
CA SER A 431 15.99 6.76 23.46
C SER A 431 15.19 6.93 22.17
N VAL A 432 15.27 5.99 21.21
CA VAL A 432 14.56 6.14 19.94
C VAL A 432 13.05 5.91 20.05
N GLU A 433 12.30 6.62 19.22
CA GLU A 433 10.86 6.54 19.11
C GLU A 433 10.44 5.93 17.77
N LEU A 434 9.51 4.96 17.78
CA LEU A 434 8.90 4.44 16.55
C LEU A 434 7.66 5.25 16.19
N GLN A 435 7.71 5.89 15.02
CA GLN A 435 6.61 6.69 14.47
C GLN A 435 6.02 6.03 13.24
N ARG A 436 4.68 6.01 13.16
CA ARG A 436 3.92 5.37 12.09
C ARG A 436 3.08 6.41 11.38
N PHE A 437 3.10 6.35 10.05
CA PHE A 437 2.39 7.28 9.18
C PHE A 437 1.51 6.49 8.21
N ALA A 438 0.29 6.97 8.00
CA ALA A 438 -0.60 6.47 6.98
C ALA A 438 -0.24 7.05 5.60
N PRO A 439 -0.62 6.37 4.50
CA PRO A 439 -0.44 6.91 3.15
C PRO A 439 -0.97 8.35 3.03
N GLY A 440 -0.20 9.22 2.40
CA GLY A 440 -0.51 10.65 2.19
C GLY A 440 -0.15 11.58 3.36
N GLN A 441 0.23 11.06 4.53
CA GLN A 441 0.61 11.91 5.66
C GLN A 441 1.98 12.56 5.46
N VAL A 442 2.06 13.87 5.72
CA VAL A 442 3.32 14.62 5.76
C VAL A 442 4.05 14.29 7.05
N ILE A 443 5.30 13.86 6.94
CA ILE A 443 6.17 13.47 8.04
C ILE A 443 6.94 14.69 8.57
N VAL A 444 7.54 15.47 7.66
CA VAL A 444 8.15 16.76 7.94
C VAL A 444 7.86 17.71 6.79
N GLN A 445 7.70 19.00 7.08
CA GLN A 445 7.44 20.01 6.05
C GLN A 445 8.66 20.91 5.84
N GLN A 446 8.92 21.26 4.57
CA GLN A 446 9.96 22.23 4.22
C GLN A 446 9.77 23.54 4.97
N GLY A 447 10.87 24.10 5.49
CA GLY A 447 10.90 25.36 6.24
C GLY A 447 10.66 25.22 7.75
N GLU A 448 10.19 24.06 8.22
CA GLU A 448 10.03 23.81 9.66
C GLU A 448 11.37 23.67 10.38
N ALA A 449 11.37 23.79 11.70
CA ALA A 449 12.56 23.53 12.50
C ALA A 449 12.99 22.06 12.41
N ALA A 450 14.29 21.83 12.23
CA ALA A 450 14.87 20.50 12.20
C ALA A 450 15.14 20.02 13.64
N ASP A 451 14.27 19.16 14.14
CA ASP A 451 14.26 18.69 15.53
C ASP A 451 14.61 17.19 15.69
N SER A 452 14.66 16.45 14.58
CA SER A 452 14.71 14.98 14.60
C SER A 452 15.35 14.41 13.32
N PHE A 453 16.05 13.29 13.48
CA PHE A 453 16.58 12.46 12.40
C PHE A 453 15.70 11.21 12.24
N TYR A 454 15.44 10.79 11.01
CA TYR A 454 14.55 9.66 10.72
C TYR A 454 15.25 8.60 9.89
N LEU A 455 15.10 7.34 10.31
CA LEU A 455 15.50 6.16 9.56
C LEU A 455 14.24 5.39 9.15
N VAL A 456 14.12 5.08 7.85
CA VAL A 456 12.95 4.38 7.31
C VAL A 456 13.05 2.89 7.65
N ARG A 457 12.14 2.40 8.49
CA ARG A 457 12.03 0.97 8.84
C ARG A 457 11.13 0.23 7.87
N ILE A 458 9.95 0.77 7.61
CA ILE A 458 8.94 0.17 6.74
C ILE A 458 8.35 1.26 5.86
N GLY A 459 7.99 0.90 4.62
CA GLY A 459 7.28 1.77 3.70
C GLY A 459 8.19 2.68 2.88
N PHE A 460 7.56 3.60 2.16
CA PHE A 460 8.18 4.51 1.21
C PHE A 460 7.85 5.96 1.52
N VAL A 461 8.88 6.80 1.52
CA VAL A 461 8.79 8.24 1.76
C VAL A 461 9.18 9.01 0.51
N LYS A 462 8.26 9.86 0.02
CA LYS A 462 8.54 10.83 -1.04
C LYS A 462 9.21 12.06 -0.43
N VAL A 463 10.35 12.46 -0.95
CA VAL A 463 11.05 13.71 -0.58
C VAL A 463 10.87 14.72 -1.70
N SER A 464 10.35 15.89 -1.38
CA SER A 464 10.01 16.92 -2.35
C SER A 464 10.29 18.33 -1.85
N GLU A 465 10.49 19.26 -2.78
CA GLU A 465 10.71 20.67 -2.49
C GLU A 465 9.66 21.52 -3.24
N ASN A 466 9.09 22.51 -2.56
CA ASN A 466 8.12 23.42 -3.14
C ASN A 466 8.82 24.48 -3.98
N TYR A 467 8.34 24.70 -5.21
CA TYR A 467 8.89 25.68 -6.15
C TYR A 467 7.78 26.54 -6.80
N PRO A 468 8.08 27.76 -7.28
CA PRO A 468 7.19 28.52 -8.16
C PRO A 468 6.81 27.71 -9.42
N GLY A 469 5.63 27.08 -9.41
CA GLY A 469 5.15 26.23 -10.50
C GLY A 469 4.77 24.79 -10.10
N GLY A 470 5.05 24.36 -8.86
CA GLY A 470 4.62 23.07 -8.33
C GLY A 470 5.60 22.43 -7.36
N GLU A 471 5.30 21.19 -6.97
CA GLU A 471 6.14 20.34 -6.11
C GLU A 471 7.19 19.61 -6.97
N LEU A 472 8.48 19.77 -6.64
CA LEU A 472 9.58 19.05 -7.28
C LEU A 472 9.97 17.84 -6.42
N VAL A 473 9.79 16.63 -6.94
CA VAL A 473 10.23 15.41 -6.24
C VAL A 473 11.74 15.22 -6.37
N LEU A 474 12.42 15.15 -5.24
CA LEU A 474 13.87 15.03 -5.14
C LEU A 474 14.32 13.56 -5.00
N ALA A 475 13.62 12.78 -4.19
CA ALA A 475 14.00 11.40 -3.91
C ALA A 475 12.81 10.58 -3.42
N TYR A 476 12.96 9.26 -3.52
CA TYR A 476 12.10 8.29 -2.86
C TYR A 476 12.98 7.48 -1.91
N LEU A 477 12.61 7.44 -0.64
CA LEU A 477 13.34 6.74 0.40
C LEU A 477 12.55 5.50 0.78
N SER A 478 13.26 4.41 0.94
CA SER A 478 12.75 3.09 1.29
C SER A 478 13.46 2.57 2.54
N ARG A 479 13.16 1.35 2.97
CA ARG A 479 13.78 0.76 4.14
C ARG A 479 15.32 0.78 4.07
N GLY A 480 15.96 1.26 5.14
CA GLY A 480 17.41 1.45 5.23
C GLY A 480 17.89 2.83 4.78
N ASP A 481 17.04 3.60 4.09
CA ASP A 481 17.30 5.01 3.79
C ASP A 481 16.95 5.90 5.00
N TYR A 482 17.54 7.08 5.04
CA TYR A 482 17.35 8.05 6.12
C TYR A 482 17.24 9.49 5.60
N PHE A 483 16.68 10.36 6.44
CA PHE A 483 16.57 11.78 6.18
C PHE A 483 16.54 12.64 7.45
N GLY A 484 16.75 13.94 7.27
CA GLY A 484 16.72 14.96 8.33
C GLY A 484 18.10 15.47 8.75
N GLU A 485 19.16 14.82 8.29
CA GLU A 485 20.56 15.17 8.54
C GLU A 485 20.91 16.57 8.04
N ILE A 486 20.37 16.98 6.89
CA ILE A 486 20.67 18.28 6.27
C ILE A 486 20.25 19.44 7.17
N GLY A 487 19.08 19.32 7.79
CA GLY A 487 18.54 20.33 8.70
C GLY A 487 19.26 20.33 10.04
N LEU A 488 19.57 19.15 10.59
CA LEU A 488 20.24 19.00 11.89
C LEU A 488 21.73 19.38 11.87
N LEU A 489 22.44 19.09 10.79
CA LEU A 489 23.85 19.48 10.60
C LEU A 489 23.99 20.90 10.03
N GLY A 490 22.91 21.48 9.51
CA GLY A 490 22.88 22.80 8.87
C GLY A 490 22.22 23.88 9.73
N GLY A 491 21.55 24.83 9.06
CA GLY A 491 20.92 26.01 9.68
C GLY A 491 19.65 25.74 10.50
N GLY A 492 19.42 24.49 10.94
CA GLY A 492 18.31 24.15 11.84
C GLY A 492 16.93 24.12 11.18
N VAL A 493 16.84 24.11 9.85
CA VAL A 493 15.57 24.11 9.11
C VAL A 493 15.47 22.93 8.14
N ARG A 494 14.25 22.40 7.96
CA ARG A 494 13.94 21.34 6.99
C ARG A 494 14.07 21.90 5.57
N THR A 495 14.89 21.27 4.75
CA THR A 495 15.13 21.71 3.36
C THR A 495 14.13 21.14 2.36
N ALA A 496 13.38 20.09 2.73
CA ALA A 496 12.43 19.41 1.88
C ALA A 496 11.25 18.88 2.71
N THR A 497 10.11 18.72 2.07
CA THR A 497 8.93 18.03 2.59
C THR A 497 9.12 16.52 2.39
N CYS A 498 8.79 15.73 3.40
CA CYS A 498 8.79 14.27 3.31
C CYS A 498 7.38 13.75 3.56
N THR A 499 6.83 12.95 2.65
CA THR A 499 5.44 12.45 2.69
C THR A 499 5.42 10.93 2.61
N ALA A 500 4.64 10.27 3.46
CA ALA A 500 4.43 8.82 3.40
C ALA A 500 3.60 8.46 2.16
N LEU A 501 4.08 7.54 1.32
CA LEU A 501 3.34 7.06 0.15
C LEU A 501 2.48 5.84 0.46
N ASP A 502 2.91 5.04 1.42
CA ASP A 502 2.21 3.87 1.94
C ASP A 502 2.18 3.92 3.48
N HIS A 503 1.89 2.80 4.15
CA HIS A 503 2.08 2.71 5.59
C HIS A 503 3.58 2.70 5.93
N VAL A 504 4.06 3.84 6.43
CA VAL A 504 5.46 4.06 6.76
C VAL A 504 5.66 3.89 8.25
N GLU A 505 6.74 3.21 8.65
CA GLU A 505 7.26 3.24 10.01
C GLU A 505 8.70 3.75 10.02
N LEU A 506 8.96 4.70 10.91
CA LEU A 506 10.24 5.38 11.05
C LEU A 506 10.80 5.16 12.46
N VAL A 507 12.12 4.99 12.53
CA VAL A 507 12.87 5.18 13.77
C VAL A 507 13.23 6.67 13.85
N ARG A 508 12.64 7.37 14.80
CA ARG A 508 12.95 8.77 15.12
C ARG A 508 14.03 8.84 16.18
N ILE A 509 15.13 9.50 15.85
CA ILE A 509 16.19 9.90 16.76
C ILE A 509 15.99 11.39 17.05
N SER A 510 15.92 11.78 18.33
CA SER A 510 15.76 13.19 18.70
C SER A 510 16.98 14.00 18.26
N GLY A 511 16.80 15.30 18.04
CA GLY A 511 17.90 16.19 17.65
C GLY A 511 19.00 16.27 18.71
N ASP A 512 18.65 16.10 19.99
CA ASP A 512 19.62 16.05 21.10
C ASP A 512 20.45 14.76 21.04
N ASP A 513 19.81 13.60 20.91
CA ASP A 513 20.50 12.31 20.76
C ASP A 513 21.37 12.28 19.49
N PHE A 514 20.89 12.88 18.40
CA PHE A 514 21.64 13.03 17.16
C PHE A 514 22.89 13.87 17.38
N ARG A 515 22.78 15.03 18.04
CA ARG A 515 23.93 15.89 18.37
C ARG A 515 24.94 15.20 19.28
N GLU A 516 24.46 14.44 20.27
CA GLU A 516 25.32 13.63 21.13
C GLU A 516 26.06 12.55 20.33
N MET A 517 25.37 11.86 19.42
CA MET A 517 25.95 10.87 18.51
C MET A 517 27.08 11.46 17.68
N VAL A 518 26.84 12.55 16.94
CA VAL A 518 27.88 13.17 16.10
C VAL A 518 29.00 13.83 16.90
N GLY A 519 28.73 14.23 18.15
CA GLY A 519 29.74 14.73 19.08
C GLY A 519 30.70 13.65 19.58
N ARG A 520 30.19 12.44 19.84
CA ARG A 520 31.00 11.31 20.35
C ARG A 520 31.71 10.53 19.24
N PHE A 521 31.15 10.49 18.03
CA PHE A 521 31.68 9.70 16.92
C PHE A 521 32.00 10.60 15.70
N PRO A 522 33.22 11.18 15.63
CA PRO A 522 33.62 12.07 14.53
C PRO A 522 33.57 11.41 13.13
N GLY A 523 33.76 10.09 13.04
CA GLY A 523 33.63 9.35 11.79
C GLY A 523 32.20 9.38 11.23
N VAL A 524 31.20 9.21 12.09
CA VAL A 524 29.77 9.31 11.75
C VAL A 524 29.46 10.73 11.25
N ARG A 525 29.95 11.74 11.97
CA ARG A 525 29.78 13.14 11.60
C ARG A 525 30.34 13.44 10.21
N THR A 526 31.58 13.04 9.95
CA THR A 526 32.26 13.28 8.68
C THR A 526 31.51 12.62 7.51
N GLY A 527 31.05 11.38 7.71
CA GLY A 527 30.24 10.67 6.71
C GLY A 527 28.90 11.36 6.41
N LEU A 528 28.18 11.77 7.46
CA LEU A 528 26.90 12.49 7.29
C LEU A 528 27.08 13.87 6.67
N GLU A 529 28.14 14.60 7.02
CA GLU A 529 28.46 15.91 6.42
C GLU A 529 28.77 15.78 4.92
N ALA A 530 29.51 14.74 4.51
CA ALA A 530 29.81 14.46 3.11
C ALA A 530 28.53 14.16 2.30
N ILE A 531 27.67 13.27 2.79
CA ILE A 531 26.40 12.93 2.13
C ILE A 531 25.46 14.12 2.09
N ALA A 532 25.38 14.91 3.18
CA ALA A 532 24.56 16.11 3.22
C ALA A 532 25.06 17.17 2.20
N ALA A 533 26.37 17.29 2.00
CA ALA A 533 26.94 18.18 0.98
C ALA A 533 26.59 17.71 -0.44
N GLU A 534 26.73 16.42 -0.73
CA GLU A 534 26.37 15.81 -2.01
C GLU A 534 24.88 16.02 -2.33
N ARG A 535 23.99 15.70 -1.38
CA ARG A 535 22.53 15.89 -1.51
C ARG A 535 22.16 17.35 -1.76
N ARG A 536 22.78 18.30 -1.06
CA ARG A 536 22.55 19.74 -1.29
C ARG A 536 22.97 20.17 -2.70
N ALA A 537 24.15 19.75 -3.15
CA ALA A 537 24.65 20.07 -4.48
C ALA A 537 23.75 19.49 -5.59
N ALA A 538 23.33 18.24 -5.45
CA ALA A 538 22.41 17.58 -6.38
C ALA A 538 21.04 18.27 -6.44
N ASN A 539 20.49 18.70 -5.30
CA ASN A 539 19.23 19.43 -5.25
C ASN A 539 19.36 20.81 -5.94
N GLN A 540 20.43 21.56 -5.67
CA GLN A 540 20.69 22.85 -6.33
C GLN A 540 20.81 22.74 -7.85
N GLN A 541 21.54 21.72 -8.35
CA GLN A 541 21.64 21.47 -9.79
C GLN A 541 20.27 21.16 -10.41
N ARG A 542 19.41 20.41 -9.71
CA ARG A 542 18.05 20.12 -10.18
C ARG A 542 17.18 21.37 -10.25
N MET A 543 17.29 22.26 -9.26
CA MET A 543 16.56 23.54 -9.27
C MET A 543 16.93 24.40 -10.49
N GLN A 544 18.22 24.48 -10.83
CA GLN A 544 18.68 25.23 -12.01
C GLN A 544 18.11 24.69 -13.34
N MET A 545 17.76 23.41 -13.41
CA MET A 545 17.15 22.78 -14.59
C MET A 545 15.63 22.96 -14.71
N VAL A 546 14.96 23.46 -13.66
CA VAL A 546 13.50 23.69 -13.62
C VAL A 546 13.13 25.09 -14.10
N ASP A 547 14.02 26.08 -13.93
CA ASP A 547 13.82 27.48 -14.32
C ASP A 547 13.70 27.75 -15.84
N SER A 548 13.80 26.73 -16.69
CA SER A 548 13.93 26.90 -18.14
C SER A 548 12.82 26.30 -19.01
N VAL A 549 11.62 25.99 -18.48
CA VAL A 549 10.59 25.26 -19.27
C VAL A 549 9.18 25.87 -19.19
N PRO A 550 8.65 26.44 -20.29
CA PRO A 550 7.24 26.83 -20.41
C PRO A 550 6.46 25.84 -21.29
N ILE A 551 5.84 24.78 -20.76
CA ILE A 551 5.14 23.82 -21.64
C ILE A 551 3.90 23.15 -21.01
N GLY A 552 2.72 23.73 -21.25
CA GLY A 552 1.42 23.17 -20.86
C GLY A 552 0.86 22.07 -21.78
N GLN A 553 1.54 21.69 -22.87
CA GLN A 553 1.05 20.70 -23.84
C GLN A 553 1.88 19.40 -23.93
N PHE A 554 3.07 19.34 -23.35
CA PHE A 554 3.95 18.15 -23.35
C PHE A 554 3.84 17.30 -22.08
N LEU A 555 3.28 17.86 -21.00
CA LEU A 555 3.05 17.18 -19.72
C LEU A 555 2.03 16.04 -19.83
N SER A 556 1.13 16.06 -20.82
CA SER A 556 0.05 15.07 -20.97
C SER A 556 0.51 13.69 -21.47
N GLN A 557 1.72 13.55 -22.02
CA GLN A 557 2.25 12.27 -22.54
C GLN A 557 3.45 11.73 -21.74
N GLY A 558 3.82 12.38 -20.64
CA GLY A 558 4.85 11.92 -19.71
C GLY A 558 6.29 11.89 -20.27
N LEU A 559 6.55 12.20 -21.54
CA LEU A 559 7.91 12.10 -22.14
C LEU A 559 8.97 12.97 -21.43
N MET A 560 8.55 14.09 -20.83
CA MET A 560 9.43 15.04 -20.13
C MET A 560 9.85 14.58 -18.72
N GLU A 561 9.26 13.49 -18.22
CA GLU A 561 9.63 12.89 -16.94
C GLU A 561 10.76 11.87 -17.07
N ALA A 562 11.31 11.60 -18.26
CA ALA A 562 12.48 10.75 -18.41
C ALA A 562 13.78 11.57 -18.36
N GLN A 563 14.82 11.02 -17.72
CA GLN A 563 16.18 11.58 -17.72
C GLN A 563 17.01 11.07 -18.90
N SER A 564 16.72 9.84 -19.33
CA SER A 564 17.35 9.23 -20.49
C SER A 564 16.34 8.33 -21.18
N LEU A 565 16.16 8.54 -22.49
CA LEU A 565 15.34 7.69 -23.35
C LEU A 565 16.23 6.96 -24.34
N LEU A 566 15.92 5.69 -24.58
CA LEU A 566 16.39 5.01 -25.78
C LEU A 566 15.36 5.26 -26.89
N ILE A 567 15.81 5.91 -27.96
CA ILE A 567 15.03 6.11 -29.17
C ILE A 567 15.59 5.22 -30.29
N LEU A 568 14.69 4.64 -31.09
CA LEU A 568 15.03 3.95 -32.32
C LEU A 568 14.53 4.77 -33.51
N ASP A 569 15.44 5.22 -34.37
CA ASP A 569 15.11 5.85 -35.65
C ASP A 569 14.58 4.79 -36.62
N LEU A 570 13.29 4.83 -36.91
CA LEU A 570 12.60 3.86 -37.76
C LEU A 570 12.95 3.99 -39.25
N GLN A 571 13.59 5.10 -39.68
CA GLN A 571 14.11 5.23 -41.05
C GLN A 571 15.42 4.45 -41.21
N ASN A 572 16.28 4.49 -40.20
CA ASN A 572 17.57 3.79 -40.22
C ASN A 572 17.47 2.34 -39.70
N CYS A 573 16.48 2.05 -38.84
CA CYS A 573 16.34 0.75 -38.21
C CYS A 573 15.84 -0.31 -39.20
N THR A 574 16.73 -1.24 -39.57
CA THR A 574 16.41 -2.43 -40.38
C THR A 574 15.82 -3.58 -39.57
N ARG A 575 15.63 -3.38 -38.25
CA ARG A 575 15.15 -4.38 -37.29
C ARG A 575 16.01 -5.65 -37.18
N CYS A 576 17.30 -5.58 -37.48
CA CYS A 576 18.28 -6.70 -37.42
C CYS A 576 18.56 -7.32 -36.03
N ASP A 577 17.86 -6.91 -34.97
CA ASP A 577 18.01 -7.39 -33.59
C ASP A 577 19.38 -7.21 -32.90
N ALA A 578 20.36 -6.58 -33.55
CA ALA A 578 21.70 -6.36 -32.96
C ALA A 578 21.67 -5.66 -31.58
N CYS A 579 20.81 -4.65 -31.40
CA CYS A 579 20.65 -3.95 -30.13
C CYS A 579 20.05 -4.82 -29.02
N VAL A 580 19.15 -5.76 -29.37
CA VAL A 580 18.51 -6.69 -28.44
C VAL A 580 19.49 -7.79 -28.04
N ASN A 581 20.18 -8.36 -29.02
CA ASN A 581 21.18 -9.40 -28.79
C ASN A 581 22.35 -8.88 -27.95
N ALA A 582 22.87 -7.69 -28.26
CA ALA A 582 23.94 -7.08 -27.46
C ALA A 582 23.50 -6.75 -26.03
N CYS A 583 22.22 -6.40 -25.82
CA CYS A 583 21.66 -6.24 -24.49
C CYS A 583 21.61 -7.59 -23.75
N ALA A 584 21.15 -8.65 -24.42
CA ALA A 584 21.14 -10.00 -23.84
C ALA A 584 22.56 -10.49 -23.50
N ASP A 585 23.53 -10.31 -24.40
CA ASP A 585 24.92 -10.73 -24.22
C ASP A 585 25.57 -10.02 -23.03
N ALA A 586 25.24 -8.75 -22.80
CA ALA A 586 25.70 -8.00 -21.63
C ALA A 586 25.01 -8.41 -20.31
N HIS A 587 23.91 -9.18 -20.38
CA HIS A 587 23.06 -9.51 -19.25
C HIS A 587 22.67 -11.00 -19.22
N ASP A 588 23.68 -11.87 -19.30
CA ASP A 588 23.54 -13.32 -19.09
C ASP A 588 22.51 -14.01 -20.00
N GLY A 589 22.33 -13.47 -21.21
CA GLY A 589 21.39 -13.97 -22.23
C GLY A 589 19.98 -13.42 -22.12
N ILE A 590 19.72 -12.49 -21.19
CA ILE A 590 18.40 -11.89 -20.98
C ILE A 590 18.41 -10.44 -21.43
N THR A 591 17.74 -10.17 -22.54
CA THR A 591 17.55 -8.79 -23.00
C THR A 591 16.66 -8.02 -22.03
N ARG A 592 17.13 -6.85 -21.61
CA ARG A 592 16.35 -5.85 -20.88
C ARG A 592 15.68 -4.86 -21.83
N LEU A 593 15.97 -4.96 -23.14
CA LEU A 593 15.42 -4.12 -24.20
C LEU A 593 14.23 -4.80 -24.88
N VAL A 594 13.08 -4.14 -24.80
CA VAL A 594 11.87 -4.40 -25.56
C VAL A 594 11.68 -3.24 -26.55
N ARG A 595 11.63 -3.55 -27.85
CA ARG A 595 11.44 -2.58 -28.94
C ARG A 595 9.96 -2.27 -29.16
N ASP A 596 9.29 -1.90 -28.07
CA ASP A 596 7.90 -1.46 -28.07
C ASP A 596 7.79 -0.13 -27.32
N GLY A 597 6.76 0.65 -27.61
CA GLY A 597 6.52 1.94 -26.96
C GLY A 597 5.96 3.02 -27.86
N LEU A 598 6.04 4.26 -27.37
CA LEU A 598 5.44 5.41 -28.04
C LEU A 598 6.16 5.69 -29.36
N ARG A 599 5.39 5.81 -30.43
CA ARG A 599 5.89 6.28 -31.73
C ARG A 599 5.63 7.77 -31.85
N PHE A 600 6.68 8.51 -32.13
CA PHE A 600 6.63 9.94 -32.37
C PHE A 600 7.41 10.27 -33.64
N ASP A 601 6.70 10.70 -34.68
CA ASP A 601 7.25 10.91 -36.03
C ASP A 601 8.02 9.66 -36.52
N ARG A 602 9.31 9.78 -36.85
CA ARG A 602 10.17 8.64 -37.26
C ARG A 602 10.78 7.86 -36.10
N TYR A 603 10.55 8.26 -34.85
CA TYR A 603 11.20 7.65 -33.70
C TYR A 603 10.26 6.72 -32.92
N LEU A 604 10.80 5.58 -32.48
CA LEU A 604 10.18 4.73 -31.46
C LEU A 604 10.90 4.95 -30.13
N VAL A 605 10.17 5.43 -29.13
CA VAL A 605 10.66 5.56 -27.75
C VAL A 605 10.46 4.22 -27.04
N ALA A 606 11.54 3.51 -26.74
CA ALA A 606 11.46 2.20 -26.09
C ALA A 606 11.01 2.32 -24.62
N THR A 607 9.89 1.67 -24.27
CA THR A 607 9.32 1.65 -22.90
C THR A 607 10.31 1.06 -21.91
N SER A 608 10.79 -0.15 -22.18
CA SER A 608 11.73 -0.93 -21.37
C SER A 608 13.01 -0.23 -20.91
N CYS A 609 13.42 0.84 -21.58
CA CYS A 609 14.73 1.47 -21.43
C CYS A 609 14.67 2.88 -20.84
N ARG A 610 13.50 3.34 -20.41
CA ARG A 610 13.32 4.70 -19.88
C ARG A 610 13.81 4.81 -18.42
N GLN A 611 14.62 5.82 -18.12
CA GLN A 611 14.97 6.18 -16.73
C GLN A 611 14.08 7.34 -16.26
N CYS A 612 13.06 7.03 -15.47
CA CYS A 612 12.05 8.01 -15.03
C CYS A 612 12.58 8.87 -13.89
N ARG A 613 12.21 10.15 -13.86
CA ARG A 613 12.40 11.05 -12.72
C ARG A 613 11.60 10.58 -11.51
N ASP A 614 10.41 10.05 -11.74
CA ASP A 614 9.56 9.43 -10.72
C ASP A 614 9.54 7.88 -10.87
N PRO A 615 10.16 7.12 -9.95
CA PRO A 615 10.25 5.67 -10.00
C PRO A 615 9.11 5.02 -9.19
N LEU A 616 7.85 5.23 -9.58
CA LEU A 616 6.69 4.59 -8.95
C LEU A 616 6.81 3.06 -8.86
N CYS A 617 7.58 2.44 -9.76
CA CYS A 617 7.92 1.02 -9.74
C CYS A 617 8.63 0.56 -8.45
N MET A 618 9.26 1.46 -7.69
CA MET A 618 9.90 1.12 -6.43
C MET A 618 8.90 0.90 -5.30
N VAL A 619 7.74 1.56 -5.37
CA VAL A 619 6.74 1.56 -4.30
C VAL A 619 6.24 0.13 -4.06
N GLY A 620 6.33 -0.30 -2.80
CA GLY A 620 5.79 -1.57 -2.32
C GLY A 620 6.66 -2.82 -2.49
N CYS A 621 7.95 -2.69 -2.83
CA CYS A 621 8.81 -3.87 -2.89
C CYS A 621 8.97 -4.55 -1.50
N PRO A 622 8.49 -5.79 -1.31
CA PRO A 622 8.39 -6.41 0.02
C PRO A 622 9.75 -6.79 0.63
N VAL A 623 10.79 -6.89 -0.19
CA VAL A 623 12.15 -7.28 0.20
C VAL A 623 13.19 -6.19 -0.12
N GLY A 624 12.74 -5.00 -0.54
CA GLY A 624 13.62 -3.89 -0.90
C GLY A 624 14.66 -4.23 -1.98
N ALA A 625 14.31 -5.14 -2.91
CA ALA A 625 15.21 -5.58 -3.99
C ALA A 625 15.29 -4.57 -5.14
N ILE A 626 14.31 -3.68 -5.30
CA ILE A 626 14.39 -2.58 -6.27
C ILE A 626 14.89 -1.32 -5.58
N ARG A 627 15.95 -0.73 -6.11
CA ARG A 627 16.66 0.40 -5.51
C ARG A 627 16.96 1.45 -6.57
N ARG A 628 17.26 2.66 -6.12
CA ARG A 628 17.67 3.75 -7.00
C ARG A 628 18.96 4.37 -6.51
N ARG A 629 19.96 4.49 -7.39
CA ARG A 629 21.23 5.14 -7.07
C ARG A 629 21.12 6.67 -7.09
N ASN A 630 22.14 7.35 -6.58
CA ASN A 630 22.31 8.81 -6.72
C ASN A 630 22.36 9.25 -8.20
N SER A 631 22.84 8.37 -9.09
CA SER A 631 22.80 8.48 -10.56
C SER A 631 21.41 8.28 -11.17
N LEU A 632 20.40 8.07 -10.34
CA LEU A 632 18.97 8.03 -10.67
C LEU A 632 18.50 6.82 -11.51
N GLU A 633 19.36 5.84 -11.71
CA GLU A 633 19.03 4.54 -12.31
C GLU A 633 18.33 3.60 -11.33
N VAL A 634 17.39 2.82 -11.85
CA VAL A 634 16.72 1.74 -11.10
C VAL A 634 17.53 0.45 -11.23
N ILE A 635 17.86 -0.15 -10.09
CA ILE A 635 18.58 -1.42 -9.99
C ILE A 635 17.69 -2.45 -9.31
N ILE A 636 17.73 -3.68 -9.81
CA ILE A 636 17.03 -4.81 -9.19
C ILE A 636 18.08 -5.80 -8.71
N GLU A 637 18.11 -5.98 -7.40
CA GLU A 637 19.02 -6.81 -6.65
C GLU A 637 18.70 -8.30 -6.79
N ASP A 638 19.65 -9.14 -6.41
CA ASP A 638 19.55 -10.58 -6.64
C ASP A 638 18.52 -11.29 -5.79
N TRP A 639 18.15 -10.74 -4.65
CA TRP A 639 17.10 -11.24 -3.77
C TRP A 639 15.69 -10.80 -4.20
N CYS A 640 15.50 -10.41 -5.47
CA CYS A 640 14.17 -10.15 -6.01
C CYS A 640 13.33 -11.43 -6.05
N ILE A 641 12.24 -11.45 -5.28
CA ILE A 641 11.35 -12.61 -5.15
C ILE A 641 10.39 -12.81 -6.34
N GLY A 642 10.39 -11.93 -7.33
CA GLY A 642 9.61 -12.13 -8.55
C GLY A 642 8.13 -11.76 -8.50
N CYS A 643 7.66 -11.08 -7.45
CA CYS A 643 6.23 -10.84 -7.24
C CYS A 643 5.51 -9.94 -8.29
N GLY A 644 6.28 -9.28 -9.16
CA GLY A 644 5.75 -8.46 -10.25
C GLY A 644 5.10 -7.13 -9.85
N LEU A 645 5.12 -6.75 -8.57
CA LEU A 645 4.49 -5.50 -8.13
C LEU A 645 5.14 -4.27 -8.77
N CYS A 646 6.48 -4.26 -8.89
CA CYS A 646 7.22 -3.21 -9.57
C CYS A 646 6.86 -3.07 -11.06
N ALA A 647 6.49 -4.17 -11.73
CA ALA A 647 6.01 -4.14 -13.11
C ALA A 647 4.60 -3.56 -13.22
N ARG A 648 3.70 -3.93 -12.30
CA ARG A 648 2.34 -3.36 -12.23
C ARG A 648 2.35 -1.87 -11.88
N ASN A 649 3.23 -1.46 -10.95
CA ASN A 649 3.37 -0.07 -10.52
C ASN A 649 4.14 0.80 -11.53
N CYS A 650 4.70 0.22 -12.59
CA CYS A 650 5.41 0.98 -13.59
C CYS A 650 4.43 1.55 -14.62
N PRO A 651 4.10 2.86 -14.60
CA PRO A 651 3.16 3.45 -15.57
C PRO A 651 3.70 3.44 -17.00
N TYR A 652 4.98 3.14 -17.18
CA TYR A 652 5.70 3.21 -18.45
C TYR A 652 6.09 1.84 -19.01
N GLY A 653 5.89 0.75 -18.25
CA GLY A 653 6.27 -0.60 -18.69
C GLY A 653 7.78 -0.84 -18.75
N ASN A 654 8.57 -0.18 -17.89
CA ASN A 654 10.04 -0.27 -17.89
C ASN A 654 10.59 -1.52 -17.18
N ILE A 655 9.73 -2.25 -16.45
CA ILE A 655 10.11 -3.42 -15.67
C ILE A 655 9.56 -4.67 -16.36
N ASN A 656 10.46 -5.61 -16.69
CA ASN A 656 10.12 -6.86 -17.34
C ASN A 656 10.34 -8.03 -16.39
N LEU A 657 9.44 -9.02 -16.39
CA LEU A 657 9.62 -10.27 -15.66
C LEU A 657 10.18 -11.32 -16.61
N HIS A 658 11.30 -11.92 -16.23
CA HIS A 658 11.90 -13.03 -16.96
C HIS A 658 11.96 -14.28 -16.10
N PRO A 659 11.79 -15.47 -16.70
CA PRO A 659 11.97 -16.73 -15.99
C PRO A 659 13.46 -17.00 -15.72
N PHE A 660 13.78 -17.34 -14.47
CA PHE A 660 15.09 -17.81 -14.04
C PHE A 660 14.96 -19.19 -13.41
N GLU A 661 15.92 -20.07 -13.70
CA GLU A 661 16.03 -21.34 -13.01
C GLU A 661 16.66 -21.13 -11.63
N VAL A 662 15.91 -21.48 -10.59
CA VAL A 662 16.32 -21.39 -9.20
C VAL A 662 16.28 -22.77 -8.56
N MET A 663 17.26 -23.06 -7.69
CA MET A 663 17.29 -24.31 -6.93
C MET A 663 16.49 -24.15 -5.64
N ALA A 664 15.23 -24.56 -5.64
CA ALA A 664 14.35 -24.52 -4.48
C ALA A 664 14.31 -25.88 -3.74
N GLU A 665 13.86 -25.91 -2.49
CA GLU A 665 13.62 -27.18 -1.79
C GLU A 665 12.48 -27.97 -2.44
N ASP A 666 12.67 -29.29 -2.55
CA ASP A 666 11.69 -30.22 -3.07
C ASP A 666 10.54 -30.38 -2.05
N PRO A 667 9.30 -29.98 -2.38
CA PRO A 667 8.16 -30.09 -1.48
C PRO A 667 7.86 -31.53 -1.05
N GLU A 668 8.25 -32.52 -1.85
CA GLU A 668 8.03 -33.94 -1.57
C GLU A 668 9.20 -34.58 -0.79
N HIS A 669 10.38 -33.94 -0.79
CA HIS A 669 11.61 -34.50 -0.22
C HIS A 669 12.43 -33.42 0.51
N ALA A 670 12.15 -33.22 1.80
CA ALA A 670 12.89 -32.29 2.65
C ALA A 670 14.42 -32.53 2.56
N GLY A 671 15.19 -31.46 2.28
CA GLY A 671 16.64 -31.50 2.10
C GLY A 671 17.13 -31.76 0.67
N ARG A 672 16.24 -32.12 -0.27
CA ARG A 672 16.57 -32.22 -1.70
C ARG A 672 16.27 -30.89 -2.39
N LYS A 673 17.16 -30.39 -3.26
CA LYS A 673 16.90 -29.21 -4.09
C LYS A 673 16.48 -29.61 -5.50
N LYS A 674 15.45 -28.96 -6.05
CA LYS A 674 14.94 -29.14 -7.41
C LYS A 674 15.02 -27.80 -8.16
N ALA A 675 15.34 -27.85 -9.46
CA ALA A 675 15.26 -26.69 -10.32
C ALA A 675 13.79 -26.31 -10.54
N VAL A 676 13.44 -25.07 -10.19
CA VAL A 676 12.12 -24.47 -10.35
C VAL A 676 12.29 -23.18 -11.16
N ILE A 677 11.30 -22.85 -12.00
CA ILE A 677 11.30 -21.59 -12.74
C ILE A 677 10.63 -20.53 -11.87
N GLN A 678 11.38 -19.47 -11.53
CA GLN A 678 10.87 -18.30 -10.83
C GLN A 678 10.99 -17.07 -11.71
N GLN A 679 9.99 -16.20 -11.70
CA GLN A 679 10.08 -14.92 -12.40
C GLN A 679 10.99 -13.96 -11.63
N LYS A 680 11.80 -13.16 -12.29
CA LYS A 680 12.55 -12.06 -11.66
C LYS A 680 12.36 -10.79 -12.47
N ALA A 681 12.20 -9.69 -11.76
CA ALA A 681 12.09 -8.39 -12.40
C ALA A 681 13.47 -7.95 -12.92
N THR A 682 13.48 -7.36 -14.10
CA THR A 682 14.67 -6.77 -14.72
C THR A 682 14.31 -5.38 -15.22
N SER A 683 15.29 -4.48 -15.19
CA SER A 683 15.17 -3.15 -15.77
C SER A 683 16.52 -2.75 -16.36
N CYS A 684 16.49 -1.93 -17.40
CA CYS A 684 17.72 -1.41 -17.99
C CYS A 684 18.54 -0.65 -16.92
N ASP A 685 19.80 -0.99 -16.79
CA ASP A 685 20.78 -0.36 -15.89
C ASP A 685 21.78 0.53 -16.67
N LEU A 686 21.38 0.94 -17.87
CA LEU A 686 22.20 1.70 -18.83
C LEU A 686 23.55 1.06 -19.18
N CYS A 687 23.77 -0.21 -18.82
CA CYS A 687 25.08 -0.84 -18.83
C CYS A 687 26.16 0.07 -18.19
N THR A 688 25.89 0.69 -17.03
CA THR A 688 26.82 1.65 -16.37
C THR A 688 28.21 1.12 -16.07
N HIS A 689 28.39 -0.20 -16.10
CA HIS A 689 29.68 -0.87 -16.00
C HIS A 689 30.52 -0.79 -17.31
N LEU A 690 29.92 -0.33 -18.41
CA LEU A 690 30.56 -0.13 -19.71
C LEU A 690 30.67 1.37 -20.01
N LYS A 691 31.58 1.71 -20.92
CA LYS A 691 31.79 3.09 -21.38
C LYS A 691 30.57 3.65 -22.13
N GLU A 692 29.82 2.79 -22.81
CA GLU A 692 28.62 3.13 -23.57
C GLU A 692 27.63 1.96 -23.50
N PRO A 693 26.30 2.20 -23.50
CA PRO A 693 25.31 1.13 -23.49
C PRO A 693 25.45 0.19 -24.69
N SER A 694 25.52 -1.13 -24.42
CA SER A 694 25.70 -2.15 -25.47
C SER A 694 24.68 -2.08 -26.59
N CYS A 695 23.44 -1.70 -26.29
CA CYS A 695 22.36 -1.60 -27.28
C CYS A 695 22.56 -0.46 -28.28
N VAL A 696 23.26 0.61 -27.89
CA VAL A 696 23.63 1.73 -28.77
C VAL A 696 24.87 1.34 -29.58
N TYR A 697 25.93 0.92 -28.87
CA TYR A 697 27.21 0.54 -29.47
C TYR A 697 27.07 -0.54 -30.55
N ALA A 698 26.20 -1.54 -30.34
CA ALA A 698 26.02 -2.64 -31.26
C ALA A 698 25.13 -2.33 -32.48
N CYS A 699 24.56 -1.12 -32.58
CA CYS A 699 23.67 -0.78 -33.70
C CYS A 699 24.47 -0.52 -34.98
N PRO A 700 24.40 -1.38 -36.02
CA PRO A 700 25.23 -1.21 -37.21
C PRO A 700 24.65 -0.20 -38.21
N HIS A 701 23.47 0.36 -37.91
CA HIS A 701 22.74 1.28 -38.79
C HIS A 701 22.60 2.67 -38.18
N ASP A 702 23.27 2.96 -37.07
CA ASP A 702 23.16 4.24 -36.35
C ASP A 702 21.69 4.62 -36.06
N ALA A 703 20.91 3.62 -35.68
CA ALA A 703 19.46 3.74 -35.48
C ALA A 703 19.06 3.79 -34.01
N ALA A 704 19.92 3.37 -33.08
CA ALA A 704 19.62 3.33 -31.65
C ALA A 704 20.40 4.41 -30.91
N HIS A 705 19.70 5.33 -30.26
CA HIS A 705 20.31 6.50 -29.62
C HIS A 705 19.79 6.70 -28.20
N ARG A 706 20.67 7.12 -27.30
CA ARG A 706 20.31 7.56 -25.94
C ARG A 706 20.25 9.08 -25.90
N VAL A 707 19.11 9.63 -25.54
CA VAL A 707 18.87 11.08 -25.59
C VAL A 707 18.31 11.64 -24.29
N ASP A 708 18.68 12.88 -23.97
CA ASP A 708 17.93 13.71 -23.04
C ASP A 708 16.66 14.22 -23.76
N PRO A 709 15.45 13.92 -23.27
CA PRO A 709 14.21 14.26 -23.98
C PRO A 709 13.99 15.76 -24.12
N LYS A 710 14.38 16.56 -23.12
CA LYS A 710 14.17 18.01 -23.15
C LYS A 710 14.95 18.61 -24.31
N THR A 711 16.25 18.30 -24.38
CA THR A 711 17.13 18.85 -25.42
C THR A 711 16.72 18.33 -26.79
N PHE A 712 16.54 17.01 -26.92
CA PHE A 712 16.28 16.36 -28.20
C PHE A 712 14.98 16.82 -28.85
N PHE A 713 13.87 16.85 -28.11
CA PHE A 713 12.58 17.27 -28.67
C PHE A 713 12.46 18.79 -28.79
N ALA A 714 13.13 19.58 -27.94
CA ALA A 714 13.15 21.04 -28.10
C ALA A 714 13.81 21.48 -29.41
N GLU A 715 14.93 20.86 -29.78
CA GLU A 715 15.60 21.11 -31.07
C GLU A 715 14.69 20.75 -32.26
N MET A 716 13.96 19.64 -32.17
CA MET A 716 13.06 19.16 -33.22
C MET A 716 11.84 20.08 -33.41
N LEU A 717 11.30 20.65 -32.34
CA LEU A 717 10.17 21.59 -32.38
C LEU A 717 10.60 23.00 -32.80
N GLY A 718 11.80 23.43 -32.40
CA GLY A 718 12.37 24.72 -32.80
C GLY A 718 12.64 24.82 -34.30
N GLN A 719 12.86 23.68 -34.97
CA GLN A 719 13.05 23.60 -36.42
C GLN A 719 11.72 23.69 -37.21
N GLY A 720 10.55 23.62 -36.55
CA GLY A 720 9.23 23.68 -37.19
C GLY A 720 8.66 25.08 -37.45
N SER A 721 9.34 26.16 -37.01
CA SER A 721 8.86 27.55 -37.21
C SER A 721 9.57 28.31 -38.34
N VAL A 722 10.38 27.62 -39.16
CA VAL A 722 10.93 28.20 -40.39
C VAL A 722 10.79 27.19 -41.53
N LYS A 723 9.58 27.09 -42.08
CA LYS A 723 9.33 26.89 -43.51
C LYS A 723 7.86 27.11 -43.85
#